data_AF-A0A5W5H3K1-F1
#
_entry.id   AF-A0A5W5H3K1-F1
#
_cell.length_a   1.000
_cell.length_b   1.000
_cell.length_c   1.000
_cell.angle_alpha   90.00
_cell.angle_beta   90.00
_cell.angle_gamma   90.00
#
_symmetry.space_group_name_H-M   'P 1'
#
loop_
_entity.id
_entity.type
_entity.pdbx_description
1 polymer ?
#
loop_
_entity_poly.entity_id
_entity_poly.type
_entity_poly.pdbx_seq_one_letter_code
_entity_poly.pdbx_strand_id
1 'polypeptide(L)'
;MQGNEEKSTPDVLDSAQLVRIEAVHRGFLYQHLYAVGCLLLAQKASMETVTVELDEDIELNSGQEHIYVQVKTRVKQIIPSDVSGALTRFAELRNEHTEGRRQGAASFVIVANQAPGPLLQKMIEDKTLPADVRFVWPQSTAERHPALPPAWDTVASAAAWCIKQAEQLNFSLLSPESLIWKLAGLVQLAATGNNLDGQHAFYTKDLPALFEQLIVQLQDFPAPPTLYRPQRGEPSFVSDKRVRIICGLSGAGKTAWASQAAQHSMQVCAYYDVGDLPGPALASTLVRELAARFATQEQSGLRKILLPGASGFEALRTFDAFLQQQGTNLLLVLDNAHRIPVENLRDVLNATTCIHFVLLCQPHDNVRQLEATTGLQRESLQGWDIDTVAAAVTDLNGFASALGYEQLRSYTGGLPLYVESAARVAVEEYKGEIDTLCAELRQQENSTETAQEVILSRVFQGFEPLVQNALALFSLSDVGLSRGEVSGYLARSLNIPSNGASTLIKKMRATGTIENYGNQTLKVHDAVRALGLQHLNMMAPDIVNNALMALKDLLIESLHQTRDTSRFSLLIQIYIKLNDVITLIGLSGEELFYEMGITVDIMASLKEATASESMEPIHKFWALDGLVFSQLKDGASEQIAQLLEAMEALLTEHEFGYQERTAYTMKKMLFLSEKGDLSEVQRLADEARPGIPDEEHARIFDYTYAIALWRLKRYKQAETLCQSVVKRYYELFGITPLDVMGKNSDVLWTIINHPENVHEHIKHLADALELLANINDAQGKVSPFLRIHAMKFYNMTAAPESLVRVGQDLADEFVARKDYVGAREVMEQHVLPVVNTAGLVQRLVQVRSQYAVILALAGEHKQAEAEMRRLEPYFEGLTGDQRQEVEDQSTIIAHLAYKAAQSKITKYLGPVGRNEPCPCGSGKKYKKCHGA
;
A
#
# COMPACT_ATOMS: atom_id res chain seq x y z
N MET A 1 7.31 21.68 -24.63
CA MET A 1 6.35 22.66 -24.06
C MET A 1 6.16 23.87 -24.97
N GLN A 2 5.67 23.67 -26.20
CA GLN A 2 4.88 24.68 -26.90
C GLN A 2 3.72 23.90 -27.51
N GLY A 3 2.54 24.07 -26.92
CA GLY A 3 1.32 23.43 -27.40
C GLY A 3 0.88 24.11 -28.69
N ASN A 4 0.53 23.32 -29.68
CA ASN A 4 0.01 23.76 -30.98
C ASN A 4 -1.48 24.17 -30.91
N GLU A 5 -1.96 24.62 -29.75
CA GLU A 5 -3.30 25.18 -29.60
C GLU A 5 -3.21 26.69 -29.82
N GLU A 6 -3.81 27.19 -30.92
CA GLU A 6 -4.06 28.62 -31.13
C GLU A 6 -4.99 29.15 -30.01
N LYS A 7 -4.41 29.50 -28.87
CA LYS A 7 -5.10 30.28 -27.85
C LYS A 7 -5.11 31.74 -28.30
N SER A 8 -6.32 32.27 -28.53
CA SER A 8 -6.61 33.69 -28.67
C SER A 8 -5.89 34.47 -27.57
N THR A 9 -4.92 35.30 -27.96
CA THR A 9 -4.21 36.19 -27.03
C THR A 9 -5.17 37.34 -26.66
N PRO A 10 -5.35 37.65 -25.36
CA PRO A 10 -6.24 38.74 -24.95
C PRO A 10 -5.75 40.09 -25.49
N ASP A 11 -6.69 40.99 -25.83
CA ASP A 11 -6.40 42.32 -26.38
C ASP A 11 -5.53 43.16 -25.43
N VAL A 12 -4.45 43.74 -25.95
CA VAL A 12 -3.46 44.53 -25.20
C VAL A 12 -4.03 45.92 -24.89
N LEU A 13 -4.14 46.28 -23.61
CA LEU A 13 -4.69 47.57 -23.15
C LEU A 13 -3.84 48.81 -23.50
N ASP A 14 -2.50 48.69 -23.47
CA ASP A 14 -1.56 49.75 -23.87
C ASP A 14 -0.45 49.14 -24.75
N SER A 15 -0.64 49.23 -26.07
CA SER A 15 0.34 48.72 -27.04
C SER A 15 1.69 49.45 -26.95
N ALA A 16 1.73 50.70 -26.49
CA ALA A 16 2.98 51.44 -26.32
C ALA A 16 3.74 51.00 -25.07
N GLN A 17 3.05 50.58 -24.01
CA GLN A 17 3.69 49.92 -22.86
C GLN A 17 4.25 48.56 -23.26
N LEU A 18 3.50 47.75 -24.01
CA LEU A 18 4.00 46.46 -24.49
C LEU A 18 5.28 46.61 -25.33
N VAL A 19 5.29 47.53 -26.30
CA VAL A 19 6.48 47.81 -27.13
C VAL A 19 7.69 48.23 -26.28
N ARG A 20 7.48 48.98 -25.18
CA ARG A 20 8.55 49.36 -24.25
C ARG A 20 9.08 48.15 -23.47
N ILE A 21 8.20 47.33 -22.92
CA ILE A 21 8.58 46.11 -22.19
C ILE A 21 9.38 45.17 -23.10
N GLU A 22 8.86 44.90 -24.29
CA GLU A 22 9.53 44.06 -25.28
C GLU A 22 10.89 44.63 -25.70
N ALA A 23 10.99 45.94 -25.92
CA ALA A 23 12.25 46.57 -26.30
C ALA A 23 13.32 46.45 -25.19
N VAL A 24 12.92 46.60 -23.92
CA VAL A 24 13.82 46.46 -22.76
C VAL A 24 14.31 45.02 -22.63
N HIS A 25 13.41 44.03 -22.61
CA HIS A 25 13.80 42.62 -22.49
C HIS A 25 14.62 42.14 -23.70
N ARG A 26 14.29 42.60 -24.91
CA ARG A 26 15.06 42.30 -26.12
C ARG A 26 16.46 42.87 -26.04
N GLY A 27 16.61 44.10 -25.52
CA GLY A 27 17.91 44.74 -25.35
C GLY A 27 18.81 43.99 -24.38
N PHE A 28 18.32 43.71 -23.17
CA PHE A 28 19.07 42.95 -22.17
C PHE A 28 19.43 41.54 -22.66
N LEU A 29 18.47 40.83 -23.27
CA LEU A 29 18.75 39.49 -23.76
C LEU A 29 19.80 39.48 -24.87
N TYR A 30 19.76 40.46 -25.78
CA TYR A 30 20.77 40.61 -26.82
C TYR A 30 22.16 40.88 -26.21
N GLN A 31 22.24 41.74 -25.20
CA GLN A 31 23.48 42.02 -24.47
C GLN A 31 24.01 40.78 -23.74
N HIS A 32 23.15 40.03 -23.04
CA HIS A 32 23.55 38.80 -22.37
C HIS A 32 24.09 37.76 -23.35
N LEU A 33 23.44 37.58 -24.51
CA LEU A 33 23.94 36.70 -25.57
C LEU A 33 25.27 37.21 -26.16
N TYR A 34 25.47 38.52 -26.26
CA TYR A 34 26.75 39.08 -26.67
C TYR A 34 27.86 38.76 -25.66
N ALA A 35 27.58 38.89 -24.36
CA ALA A 35 28.51 38.48 -23.31
C ALA A 35 28.80 36.98 -23.35
N VAL A 36 27.78 36.13 -23.55
CA VAL A 36 27.97 34.68 -23.77
C VAL A 36 28.88 34.43 -24.97
N GLY A 37 28.70 35.14 -26.08
CA GLY A 37 29.60 35.07 -27.23
C GLY A 37 31.04 35.44 -26.89
N CYS A 38 31.26 36.47 -26.07
CA CYS A 38 32.58 36.82 -25.55
C CYS A 38 33.18 35.69 -24.69
N LEU A 39 32.39 35.09 -23.79
CA LEU A 39 32.83 33.97 -22.95
C LEU A 39 33.30 32.76 -23.78
N LEU A 40 32.56 32.43 -24.86
CA LEU A 40 32.92 31.33 -25.77
C LEU A 40 34.22 31.59 -26.54
N LEU A 41 34.58 32.85 -26.78
CA LEU A 41 35.80 33.25 -27.49
C LEU A 41 36.99 33.56 -26.57
N ALA A 42 36.74 33.82 -25.28
CA ALA A 42 37.71 34.35 -24.32
C ALA A 42 38.99 33.50 -24.26
N GLN A 43 38.86 32.17 -24.18
CA GLN A 43 40.01 31.25 -24.12
C GLN A 43 40.84 31.30 -25.39
N LYS A 44 40.20 31.28 -26.57
CA LYS A 44 40.90 31.31 -27.87
C LYS A 44 41.60 32.65 -28.09
N ALA A 45 41.04 33.73 -27.56
CA ALA A 45 41.59 35.07 -27.66
C ALA A 45 42.54 35.45 -26.51
N SER A 46 42.86 34.52 -25.59
CA SER A 46 43.73 34.76 -24.43
C SER A 46 43.27 35.92 -23.53
N MET A 47 41.96 36.09 -23.35
CA MET A 47 41.41 37.02 -22.36
C MET A 47 41.44 36.38 -20.97
N GLU A 48 41.76 37.15 -19.94
CA GLU A 48 41.78 36.68 -18.54
C GLU A 48 40.38 36.75 -17.91
N THR A 49 39.64 37.83 -18.18
CA THR A 49 38.32 38.08 -17.59
C THR A 49 37.32 38.67 -18.59
N VAL A 50 36.05 38.30 -18.44
CA VAL A 50 34.90 38.94 -19.07
C VAL A 50 33.98 39.48 -17.97
N THR A 51 33.80 40.79 -17.92
CA THR A 51 32.95 41.47 -16.93
C THR A 51 31.66 41.93 -17.58
N VAL A 52 30.55 41.93 -16.86
CA VAL A 52 29.22 42.35 -17.34
C VAL A 52 28.59 43.36 -16.40
N GLU A 53 28.05 44.46 -16.95
CA GLU A 53 27.35 45.50 -16.20
C GLU A 53 28.18 46.07 -15.02
N LEU A 54 29.45 46.42 -15.28
CA LEU A 54 30.31 47.09 -14.30
C LEU A 54 30.42 48.60 -14.61
N ASP A 55 31.39 49.01 -15.44
CA ASP A 55 31.49 50.40 -15.91
C ASP A 55 30.89 50.57 -17.32
N GLU A 56 30.95 49.51 -18.13
CA GLU A 56 30.22 49.38 -19.40
C GLU A 56 29.47 48.03 -19.47
N ASP A 57 28.63 47.87 -20.49
CA ASP A 57 27.75 46.70 -20.63
C ASP A 57 28.53 45.38 -20.56
N ILE A 58 29.69 45.32 -21.24
CA ILE A 58 30.62 44.20 -21.23
C ILE A 58 32.06 44.72 -21.29
N GLU A 59 32.97 44.11 -20.54
CA GLU A 59 34.39 44.45 -20.56
C GLU A 59 35.25 43.18 -20.69
N LEU A 60 36.28 43.20 -21.53
CA LEU A 60 37.25 42.10 -21.65
C LEU A 60 38.64 42.60 -21.29
N ASN A 61 39.34 41.85 -20.44
CA ASN A 61 40.69 42.20 -19.99
C ASN A 61 41.64 41.02 -20.18
N SER A 62 42.81 41.29 -20.76
CA SER A 62 43.92 40.32 -20.97
C SER A 62 45.16 40.64 -20.13
N GLY A 63 45.10 41.66 -19.27
CA GLY A 63 46.22 42.25 -18.55
C GLY A 63 47.01 43.29 -19.37
N GLN A 64 47.05 43.13 -20.70
CA GLN A 64 47.71 44.06 -21.63
C GLN A 64 46.73 44.96 -22.40
N GLU A 65 45.50 44.50 -22.60
CA GLU A 65 44.44 45.24 -23.29
C GLU A 65 43.15 45.17 -22.47
N HIS A 66 42.41 46.27 -22.45
CA HIS A 66 41.09 46.37 -21.84
C HIS A 66 40.10 46.88 -22.89
N ILE A 67 39.17 46.00 -23.28
CA ILE A 67 38.18 46.25 -24.32
C ILE A 67 36.85 46.53 -23.64
N TYR A 68 36.37 47.75 -23.76
CA TYR A 68 35.04 48.16 -23.30
C TYR A 68 34.04 48.02 -24.44
N VAL A 69 32.90 47.39 -24.17
CA VAL A 69 31.88 47.12 -25.17
C VAL A 69 30.54 47.69 -24.71
N GLN A 70 29.98 48.56 -25.54
CA GLN A 70 28.62 49.06 -25.37
C GLN A 70 27.72 48.43 -26.43
N VAL A 71 26.67 47.75 -26.00
CA VAL A 71 25.69 47.06 -26.84
C VAL A 71 24.44 47.94 -27.01
N LYS A 72 24.01 48.15 -28.26
CA LYS A 72 22.84 48.98 -28.59
C LYS A 72 21.87 48.21 -29.48
N THR A 73 20.68 47.95 -28.96
CA THR A 73 19.55 47.44 -29.75
C THR A 73 18.57 48.57 -30.07
N ARG A 74 18.27 48.76 -31.36
CA ARG A 74 17.27 49.71 -31.87
C ARG A 74 16.43 49.09 -32.96
N VAL A 75 15.25 49.69 -33.19
CA VAL A 75 14.38 49.38 -34.33
C VAL A 75 14.75 50.23 -35.55
N LYS A 76 15.31 51.43 -35.32
CA LYS A 76 15.77 52.36 -36.36
C LYS A 76 17.30 52.46 -36.38
N GLN A 77 17.84 53.07 -37.42
CA GLN A 77 19.28 53.36 -37.55
C GLN A 77 19.81 54.13 -36.32
N ILE A 78 21.06 53.83 -35.95
CA ILE A 78 21.71 54.43 -34.77
C ILE A 78 22.12 55.87 -35.07
N ILE A 79 21.63 56.83 -34.28
CA ILE A 79 21.97 58.25 -34.46
C ILE A 79 23.05 58.69 -33.46
N PRO A 80 23.77 59.81 -33.69
CA PRO A 80 24.86 60.22 -32.79
C PRO A 80 24.45 60.40 -31.32
N SER A 81 23.20 60.79 -31.04
CA SER A 81 22.70 60.92 -29.67
C SER A 81 22.51 59.58 -28.95
N ASP A 82 22.42 58.45 -29.67
CA ASP A 82 22.34 57.12 -29.06
C ASP A 82 23.68 56.68 -28.45
N VAL A 83 24.79 57.28 -28.88
CA VAL A 83 26.16 56.88 -28.55
C VAL A 83 26.98 57.95 -27.84
N SER A 84 26.54 59.21 -27.86
CA SER A 84 27.29 60.34 -27.28
C SER A 84 27.61 60.17 -25.79
N GLY A 85 26.66 59.66 -25.01
CA GLY A 85 26.87 59.38 -23.59
C GLY A 85 27.94 58.31 -23.36
N ALA A 86 27.91 57.24 -24.14
CA ALA A 86 28.88 56.14 -24.04
C ALA A 86 30.29 56.58 -24.49
N LEU A 87 30.39 57.43 -25.52
CA LEU A 87 31.65 58.03 -25.94
C LEU A 87 32.24 58.97 -24.86
N THR A 88 31.38 59.70 -24.13
CA THR A 88 31.81 60.59 -23.05
C THR A 88 32.36 59.76 -21.88
N ARG A 89 31.64 58.71 -21.46
CA ARG A 89 32.12 57.79 -20.42
C ARG A 89 33.42 57.08 -20.80
N PHE A 90 33.54 56.64 -22.05
CA PHE A 90 34.79 56.03 -22.50
C PHE A 90 35.98 57.01 -22.45
N ALA A 91 35.76 58.31 -22.68
CA ALA A 91 36.83 59.30 -22.51
C ALA A 91 37.30 59.39 -21.05
N GLU A 92 36.41 59.25 -20.08
CA GLU A 92 36.76 59.16 -18.65
C GLU A 92 37.54 57.88 -18.35
N LEU A 93 37.06 56.72 -18.83
CA LEU A 93 37.76 55.44 -18.67
C LEU A 93 39.14 55.46 -19.32
N ARG A 94 39.29 56.05 -20.50
CA ARG A 94 40.59 56.21 -21.16
C ARG A 94 41.57 57.02 -20.32
N ASN A 95 41.09 58.05 -19.60
CA ASN A 95 41.93 58.83 -18.70
C ASN A 95 42.39 57.98 -17.50
N GLU A 96 41.54 57.12 -16.95
CA GLU A 96 41.91 56.18 -15.88
C GLU A 96 43.06 55.24 -16.27
N HIS A 97 43.09 54.78 -17.52
CA HIS A 97 44.21 53.99 -18.07
C HIS A 97 45.47 54.86 -18.28
N THR A 98 45.30 56.08 -18.79
CA THR A 98 46.42 57.01 -19.01
C THR A 98 47.08 57.43 -17.69
N GLU A 99 46.29 57.53 -16.62
CA GLU A 99 46.72 57.86 -15.26
C GLU A 99 47.20 56.62 -14.47
N GLY A 100 47.20 55.43 -15.10
CA GLY A 100 47.71 54.19 -14.51
C GLY A 100 46.84 53.58 -13.41
N ARG A 101 45.61 54.06 -13.22
CA ARG A 101 44.64 53.48 -12.26
C ARG A 101 44.03 52.18 -12.78
N ARG A 102 44.01 51.97 -14.10
CA ARG A 102 43.65 50.72 -14.76
C ARG A 102 44.80 50.22 -15.63
N GLN A 103 44.94 48.91 -15.73
CA GLN A 103 46.03 48.29 -16.51
C GLN A 103 45.60 48.02 -17.95
N GLY A 104 46.58 47.99 -18.85
CA GLY A 104 46.39 47.68 -20.27
C GLY A 104 45.96 48.87 -21.14
N ALA A 105 46.07 48.70 -22.45
CA ALA A 105 45.62 49.69 -23.43
C ALA A 105 44.09 49.65 -23.57
N ALA A 106 43.43 50.79 -23.38
CA ALA A 106 41.99 50.91 -23.49
C ALA A 106 41.53 50.95 -24.96
N SER A 107 40.49 50.19 -25.29
CA SER A 107 39.76 50.31 -26.56
C SER A 107 38.26 50.21 -26.33
N PHE A 108 37.46 50.81 -27.22
CA PHE A 108 36.02 50.85 -27.09
C PHE A 108 35.32 50.40 -28.35
N VAL A 109 34.33 49.53 -28.18
CA VAL A 109 33.55 48.97 -29.28
C VAL A 109 32.07 49.20 -29.01
N ILE A 110 31.42 49.93 -29.92
CA ILE A 110 29.99 50.08 -29.93
C ILE A 110 29.42 49.03 -30.88
N VAL A 111 28.64 48.12 -30.35
CA VAL A 111 28.00 47.03 -31.09
C VAL A 111 26.53 47.35 -31.23
N ALA A 112 26.02 47.39 -32.47
CA ALA A 112 24.61 47.66 -32.71
C ALA A 112 23.96 46.64 -33.65
N ASN A 113 22.68 46.37 -33.44
CA ASN A 113 21.89 45.52 -34.35
C ASN A 113 21.46 46.24 -35.63
N GLN A 114 21.60 47.57 -35.68
CA GLN A 114 21.20 48.42 -36.79
C GLN A 114 22.40 49.22 -37.33
N ALA A 115 22.35 49.55 -38.62
CA ALA A 115 23.34 50.40 -39.26
C ALA A 115 23.36 51.82 -38.64
N PRO A 116 24.50 52.52 -38.67
CA PRO A 116 24.54 53.93 -38.29
C PRO A 116 23.72 54.77 -39.25
N GLY A 117 23.05 55.80 -38.74
CA GLY A 117 22.35 56.79 -39.56
C GLY A 117 23.33 57.67 -40.36
N PRO A 118 22.86 58.45 -41.35
CA PRO A 118 23.72 59.16 -42.29
C PRO A 118 24.81 60.04 -41.65
N LEU A 119 24.48 60.70 -40.54
CA LEU A 119 25.43 61.56 -39.83
C LEU A 119 26.51 60.75 -39.09
N LEU A 120 26.14 59.66 -38.43
CA LEU A 120 27.08 58.78 -37.74
C LEU A 120 27.95 57.98 -38.72
N GLN A 121 27.36 57.55 -39.84
CA GLN A 121 28.09 56.92 -40.94
C GLN A 121 29.16 57.87 -41.49
N LYS A 122 28.79 59.14 -41.74
CA LYS A 122 29.75 60.16 -42.16
C LYS A 122 30.85 60.39 -41.12
N MET A 123 30.53 60.40 -39.82
CA MET A 123 31.53 60.51 -38.75
C MET A 123 32.54 59.35 -38.75
N ILE A 124 32.08 58.13 -39.06
CA ILE A 124 32.93 56.94 -39.18
C ILE A 124 33.82 57.05 -40.44
N GLU A 125 33.25 57.44 -41.58
CA GLU A 125 33.96 57.60 -42.86
C GLU A 125 35.02 58.72 -42.81
N ASP A 126 34.66 59.86 -42.20
CA ASP A 126 35.54 61.02 -42.01
C ASP A 126 36.57 60.81 -40.88
N LYS A 127 36.60 59.62 -40.24
CA LYS A 127 37.49 59.26 -39.11
C LYS A 127 37.46 60.28 -37.95
N THR A 128 36.27 60.82 -37.68
CA THR A 128 36.07 61.79 -36.59
C THR A 128 35.94 61.10 -35.22
N LEU A 129 35.71 59.79 -35.19
CA LEU A 129 35.79 58.99 -33.97
C LEU A 129 37.26 58.79 -33.57
N PRO A 130 37.57 58.77 -32.26
CA PRO A 130 38.90 58.42 -31.78
C PRO A 130 39.40 57.08 -32.35
N ALA A 131 40.70 56.95 -32.60
CA ALA A 131 41.26 55.76 -33.26
C ALA A 131 41.09 54.46 -32.47
N ASP A 132 40.87 54.57 -31.16
CA ASP A 132 40.60 53.49 -30.21
C ASP A 132 39.09 53.19 -30.05
N VAL A 133 38.23 53.86 -30.82
CA VAL A 133 36.78 53.62 -30.86
C VAL A 133 36.38 52.97 -32.18
N ARG A 134 35.64 51.86 -32.11
CA ARG A 134 35.10 51.15 -33.28
C ARG A 134 33.59 51.01 -33.19
N PHE A 135 32.92 51.13 -34.34
CA PHE A 135 31.47 50.94 -34.45
C PHE A 135 31.19 49.70 -35.32
N VAL A 136 30.49 48.71 -34.77
CA VAL A 136 30.25 47.40 -35.39
C VAL A 136 28.75 47.13 -35.50
N TRP A 137 28.31 46.78 -36.71
CA TRP A 137 26.94 46.35 -37.03
C TRP A 137 27.01 45.18 -38.02
N PRO A 138 25.90 44.46 -38.31
CA PRO A 138 25.95 43.18 -39.04
C PRO A 138 26.64 43.22 -40.41
N GLN A 139 26.63 44.36 -41.12
CA GLN A 139 27.27 44.55 -42.42
C GLN A 139 28.58 45.35 -42.36
N SER A 140 29.13 45.59 -41.17
CA SER A 140 30.40 46.29 -41.02
C SER A 140 31.56 45.47 -41.59
N THR A 141 32.42 46.11 -42.38
CA THR A 141 33.68 45.53 -42.89
C THR A 141 34.88 45.83 -41.99
N ALA A 142 34.67 46.50 -40.85
CA ALA A 142 35.73 46.84 -39.92
C ALA A 142 36.38 45.59 -39.32
N GLU A 143 37.71 45.64 -39.13
CA GLU A 143 38.46 44.55 -38.52
C GLU A 143 38.03 44.37 -37.05
N ARG A 144 37.41 43.21 -36.78
CA ARG A 144 36.88 42.84 -35.47
C ARG A 144 37.94 42.15 -34.64
N HIS A 145 38.03 42.53 -33.37
CA HIS A 145 38.91 41.88 -32.41
C HIS A 145 38.53 40.37 -32.26
N PRO A 146 39.51 39.43 -32.21
CA PRO A 146 39.22 38.00 -32.11
C PRO A 146 38.42 37.57 -30.88
N ALA A 147 38.47 38.37 -29.80
CA ALA A 147 37.70 38.12 -28.57
C ALA A 147 36.22 38.55 -28.65
N LEU A 148 35.80 39.22 -29.73
CA LEU A 148 34.45 39.76 -29.86
C LEU A 148 33.62 38.95 -30.86
N PRO A 149 32.35 38.62 -30.53
CA PRO A 149 31.42 38.01 -31.47
C PRO A 149 30.95 39.01 -32.55
N PRO A 150 30.36 38.56 -33.67
CA PRO A 150 29.78 39.47 -34.66
C PRO A 150 28.60 40.25 -34.07
N ALA A 151 28.30 41.42 -34.66
CA ALA A 151 27.02 42.05 -34.45
C ALA A 151 25.93 41.27 -35.22
N TRP A 152 24.75 41.13 -34.60
CA TRP A 152 23.61 40.39 -35.12
C TRP A 152 22.42 41.31 -35.36
N ASP A 153 21.58 40.97 -36.32
CA ASP A 153 20.35 41.70 -36.63
C ASP A 153 19.24 41.45 -35.60
N THR A 154 19.20 40.25 -35.00
CA THR A 154 18.14 39.79 -34.09
C THR A 154 18.69 38.97 -32.93
N VAL A 155 17.89 38.80 -31.87
CA VAL A 155 18.20 37.89 -30.75
C VAL A 155 18.26 36.44 -31.23
N ALA A 156 17.41 36.05 -32.19
CA ALA A 156 17.39 34.70 -32.74
C ALA A 156 18.70 34.36 -33.47
N SER A 157 19.24 35.29 -34.26
CA SER A 157 20.54 35.09 -34.93
C SER A 157 21.71 35.12 -33.95
N ALA A 158 21.62 35.93 -32.88
CA ALA A 158 22.58 35.89 -31.77
C ALA A 158 22.62 34.53 -31.08
N ALA A 159 21.46 33.99 -30.71
CA ALA A 159 21.34 32.67 -30.10
C ALA A 159 21.86 31.58 -31.05
N ALA A 160 21.44 31.56 -32.31
CA ALA A 160 21.89 30.58 -33.30
C ALA A 160 23.41 30.60 -33.50
N TRP A 161 24.02 31.80 -33.49
CA TRP A 161 25.48 31.91 -33.58
C TRP A 161 26.18 31.35 -32.35
N CYS A 162 25.69 31.68 -31.15
CA CYS A 162 26.24 31.16 -29.89
C CYS A 162 26.13 29.64 -29.82
N ILE A 163 24.99 29.08 -30.23
CA ILE A 163 24.76 27.63 -30.31
C ILE A 163 25.80 26.98 -31.24
N LYS A 164 26.03 27.55 -32.42
CA LYS A 164 27.04 27.08 -33.37
C LYS A 164 28.48 27.17 -32.84
N GLN A 165 28.79 28.15 -31.98
CA GLN A 165 30.09 28.18 -31.30
C GLN A 165 30.17 27.12 -30.20
N ALA A 166 29.09 26.92 -29.45
CA ALA A 166 29.03 25.89 -28.42
C ALA A 166 29.13 24.47 -29.01
N GLU A 167 28.66 24.22 -30.22
CA GLU A 167 28.88 22.97 -30.97
C GLU A 167 30.36 22.62 -31.17
N GLN A 168 31.25 23.62 -31.16
CA GLN A 168 32.69 23.41 -31.32
C GLN A 168 33.37 23.05 -29.99
N LEU A 169 32.65 23.18 -28.87
CA LEU A 169 33.14 22.73 -27.57
C LEU A 169 32.93 21.23 -27.48
N ASN A 170 33.99 20.49 -27.10
CA ASN A 170 33.97 19.03 -27.00
C ASN A 170 33.21 18.52 -25.76
N PHE A 171 31.96 18.97 -25.56
CA PHE A 171 31.10 18.51 -24.47
C PHE A 171 29.95 17.67 -25.06
N SER A 172 29.85 16.40 -24.65
CA SER A 172 28.93 15.41 -25.24
C SER A 172 27.55 15.30 -24.57
N LEU A 173 27.27 16.09 -23.52
CA LEU A 173 26.25 15.75 -22.51
C LEU A 173 25.09 16.75 -22.36
N LEU A 174 25.17 17.94 -22.96
CA LEU A 174 24.09 18.94 -22.96
C LEU A 174 23.92 19.46 -24.39
N SER A 175 22.70 19.67 -24.87
CA SER A 175 22.53 20.27 -26.19
C SER A 175 23.17 21.66 -26.19
N PRO A 176 23.91 22.06 -27.24
CA PRO A 176 24.52 23.38 -27.33
C PRO A 176 23.52 24.52 -27.03
N GLU A 177 22.25 24.34 -27.44
CA GLU A 177 21.14 25.22 -27.09
C GLU A 177 20.89 25.38 -25.58
N SER A 178 20.78 24.26 -24.86
CA SER A 178 20.53 24.30 -23.41
C SER A 178 21.68 24.96 -22.64
N LEU A 179 22.91 24.84 -23.14
CA LEU A 179 24.10 25.45 -22.54
C LEU A 179 24.05 26.97 -22.70
N ILE A 180 23.72 27.47 -23.89
CA ILE A 180 23.62 28.90 -24.16
C ILE A 180 22.58 29.56 -23.27
N TRP A 181 21.40 28.94 -23.11
CA TRP A 181 20.35 29.52 -22.26
C TRP A 181 20.73 29.53 -20.77
N LYS A 182 21.41 28.49 -20.27
CA LYS A 182 21.94 28.47 -18.90
C LYS A 182 23.02 29.54 -18.70
N LEU A 183 23.92 29.72 -19.65
CA LEU A 183 24.96 30.75 -19.59
C LEU A 183 24.36 32.15 -19.66
N ALA A 184 23.34 32.38 -20.51
CA ALA A 184 22.62 33.65 -20.56
C ALA A 184 21.95 33.97 -19.22
N GLY A 185 21.38 32.96 -18.55
CA GLY A 185 20.84 33.09 -17.19
C GLY A 185 21.90 33.43 -16.14
N LEU A 186 23.09 32.84 -16.22
CA LEU A 186 24.21 33.18 -15.32
C LEU A 186 24.75 34.59 -15.56
N VAL A 187 24.86 35.01 -16.83
CA VAL A 187 25.22 36.39 -17.18
C VAL A 187 24.18 37.36 -16.65
N GLN A 188 22.90 37.04 -16.81
CA GLN A 188 21.81 37.84 -16.25
C GLN A 188 21.90 37.91 -14.72
N LEU A 189 22.20 36.80 -14.04
CA LEU A 189 22.38 36.80 -12.59
C LEU A 189 23.58 37.67 -12.17
N ALA A 190 24.72 37.55 -12.86
CA ALA A 190 25.89 38.40 -12.63
C ALA A 190 25.57 39.89 -12.80
N ALA A 191 24.80 40.24 -13.84
CA ALA A 191 24.30 41.58 -14.10
C ALA A 191 23.40 42.15 -12.98
N THR A 192 22.81 41.31 -12.13
CA THR A 192 22.03 41.79 -10.97
C THR A 192 22.87 42.16 -9.75
N GLY A 193 24.18 41.84 -9.74
CA GLY A 193 25.06 42.05 -8.59
C GLY A 193 24.91 41.02 -7.45
N ASN A 194 24.03 40.02 -7.59
CA ASN A 194 23.69 39.04 -6.54
C ASN A 194 24.39 37.67 -6.65
N ASN A 195 25.55 37.58 -7.31
CA ASN A 195 26.38 36.36 -7.24
C ASN A 195 26.99 36.20 -5.83
N LEU A 196 27.27 34.95 -5.41
CA LEU A 196 27.79 34.60 -4.07
C LEU A 196 29.02 35.42 -3.61
N ASP A 197 29.81 35.94 -4.56
CA ASP A 197 31.00 36.76 -4.29
C ASP A 197 30.86 38.24 -4.71
N GLY A 198 29.68 38.67 -5.19
CA GLY A 198 29.43 40.06 -5.64
C GLY A 198 30.22 40.49 -6.88
N GLN A 199 30.83 39.54 -7.60
CA GLN A 199 31.69 39.84 -8.74
C GLN A 199 30.88 39.82 -10.05
N HIS A 200 30.92 40.93 -10.77
CA HIS A 200 30.39 41.12 -12.13
C HIS A 200 31.25 40.41 -13.20
N ALA A 201 32.13 39.49 -12.81
CA ALA A 201 33.21 38.99 -13.66
C ALA A 201 33.22 37.46 -13.77
N PHE A 202 33.56 36.98 -14.97
CA PHE A 202 33.83 35.60 -15.28
C PHE A 202 35.31 35.44 -15.64
N TYR A 203 36.02 34.57 -14.94
CA TYR A 203 37.43 34.28 -15.22
C TYR A 203 37.55 33.13 -16.22
N THR A 204 38.36 33.32 -17.27
CA THR A 204 38.53 32.33 -18.34
C THR A 204 39.05 30.98 -17.81
N LYS A 205 39.88 30.99 -16.75
CA LYS A 205 40.41 29.78 -16.11
C LYS A 205 39.33 28.90 -15.47
N ASP A 206 38.21 29.49 -15.06
CA ASP A 206 37.13 28.81 -14.33
C ASP A 206 36.00 28.34 -15.26
N LEU A 207 35.98 28.80 -16.53
CA LEU A 207 34.98 28.42 -17.53
C LEU A 207 34.86 26.91 -17.76
N PRO A 208 35.97 26.12 -17.85
CA PRO A 208 35.85 24.67 -18.01
C PRO A 208 35.09 24.02 -16.85
N ALA A 209 35.36 24.43 -15.61
CA ALA A 209 34.69 23.89 -14.43
C ALA A 209 33.21 24.33 -14.37
N LEU A 210 32.90 25.58 -14.73
CA LEU A 210 31.54 26.08 -14.82
C LEU A 210 30.71 25.30 -15.84
N PHE A 211 31.28 25.01 -17.01
CA PHE A 211 30.60 24.21 -18.04
C PHE A 211 30.34 22.77 -17.57
N GLU A 212 31.29 22.15 -16.86
CA GLU A 212 31.11 20.82 -16.25
C GLU A 212 30.01 20.81 -15.17
N GLN A 213 29.93 21.83 -14.30
CA GLN A 213 28.88 21.94 -13.28
C GLN A 213 27.48 22.05 -13.88
N LEU A 214 27.33 22.74 -15.01
CA LEU A 214 26.03 22.93 -15.69
C LEU A 214 25.50 21.67 -16.37
N ILE A 215 26.31 20.61 -16.49
CA ILE A 215 26.00 19.33 -17.15
C ILE A 215 25.34 18.31 -16.18
N VAL A 216 25.40 18.50 -14.87
CA VAL A 216 24.91 17.52 -13.89
C VAL A 216 23.42 17.74 -13.56
N GLN A 217 22.56 16.79 -13.94
CA GLN A 217 21.22 16.63 -13.36
C GLN A 217 21.12 15.23 -12.79
N LEU A 218 21.33 15.09 -11.47
CA LEU A 218 21.12 13.84 -10.74
C LEU A 218 19.62 13.58 -10.56
N GLN A 219 19.18 12.34 -10.77
CA GLN A 219 17.92 11.87 -10.17
C GLN A 219 18.17 11.49 -8.70
N ASP A 220 17.51 12.20 -7.79
CA ASP A 220 17.46 11.81 -6.38
C ASP A 220 16.34 10.81 -6.13
N PHE A 221 16.40 10.12 -4.98
CA PHE A 221 15.28 9.32 -4.52
C PHE A 221 14.03 10.21 -4.40
N PRO A 222 12.85 9.74 -4.85
CA PRO A 222 11.59 10.42 -4.59
C PRO A 222 11.39 10.62 -3.09
N ALA A 223 10.77 11.74 -2.69
CA ALA A 223 10.47 11.98 -1.29
C ALA A 223 9.58 10.83 -0.76
N PRO A 224 9.95 10.17 0.36
CA PRO A 224 9.09 9.15 0.92
C PRO A 224 7.79 9.78 1.45
N PRO A 225 6.73 8.97 1.62
CA PRO A 225 5.49 9.43 2.23
C PRO A 225 5.75 10.05 3.61
N THR A 226 4.99 11.08 3.98
CA THR A 226 5.12 11.74 5.29
C THR A 226 4.99 10.74 6.45
N LEU A 227 4.13 9.73 6.29
CA LEU A 227 3.99 8.62 7.22
C LEU A 227 4.13 7.29 6.46
N TYR A 228 5.33 6.73 6.48
CA TYR A 228 5.57 5.40 5.92
C TYR A 228 5.10 4.31 6.88
N ARG A 229 4.28 3.37 6.36
CA ARG A 229 3.81 2.18 7.09
C ARG A 229 4.42 0.92 6.46
N PRO A 230 5.17 0.12 7.23
CA PRO A 230 5.70 -1.16 6.75
C PRO A 230 4.58 -2.11 6.32
N GLN A 231 4.77 -2.76 5.18
CA GLN A 231 3.97 -3.86 4.67
C GLN A 231 4.36 -5.19 5.33
N ARG A 232 3.50 -6.20 5.17
CA ARG A 232 3.72 -7.53 5.73
C ARG A 232 4.97 -8.18 5.14
N GLY A 233 5.86 -8.64 6.01
CA GLY A 233 7.07 -9.37 5.61
C GLY A 233 7.95 -8.56 4.66
N GLU A 234 8.03 -7.24 4.84
CA GLU A 234 8.81 -6.37 3.94
C GLU A 234 10.24 -6.87 3.74
N PRO A 235 10.70 -6.94 2.47
CA PRO A 235 12.05 -7.37 2.18
C PRO A 235 13.04 -6.35 2.76
N SER A 236 14.12 -6.84 3.37
CA SER A 236 15.25 -5.98 3.77
C SER A 236 15.76 -5.21 2.55
N PHE A 237 16.12 -3.94 2.70
CA PHE A 237 16.65 -3.14 1.60
C PHE A 237 18.07 -3.57 1.22
N VAL A 238 18.92 -3.77 2.23
CA VAL A 238 20.28 -4.30 2.07
C VAL A 238 20.25 -5.83 2.21
N SER A 239 20.95 -6.53 1.32
CA SER A 239 21.02 -7.99 1.28
C SER A 239 22.37 -8.44 0.69
N ASP A 240 22.78 -9.66 1.00
CA ASP A 240 23.97 -10.29 0.40
C ASP A 240 23.79 -10.62 -1.09
N LYS A 241 22.55 -10.59 -1.59
CA LYS A 241 22.27 -10.80 -3.02
C LYS A 241 22.62 -9.55 -3.81
N ARG A 242 23.54 -9.69 -4.78
CA ARG A 242 23.94 -8.58 -5.67
C ARG A 242 22.82 -8.05 -6.54
N VAL A 243 21.92 -8.90 -7.03
CA VAL A 243 20.80 -8.47 -7.89
C VAL A 243 19.50 -8.98 -7.30
N ARG A 244 18.55 -8.08 -7.13
CA ARG A 244 17.22 -8.37 -6.57
C ARG A 244 16.15 -7.74 -7.43
N ILE A 245 15.02 -8.43 -7.54
CA ILE A 245 13.85 -7.98 -8.29
C ILE A 245 12.74 -7.79 -7.28
N ILE A 246 12.28 -6.56 -7.09
CA ILE A 246 11.08 -6.25 -6.29
C ILE A 246 9.94 -6.00 -7.27
N CYS A 247 9.02 -6.95 -7.37
CA CYS A 247 7.94 -6.95 -8.35
C CYS A 247 6.58 -6.82 -7.67
N GLY A 248 5.75 -5.91 -8.17
CA GLY A 248 4.38 -5.72 -7.67
C GLY A 248 3.59 -4.76 -8.56
N LEU A 249 2.26 -4.76 -8.44
CA LEU A 249 1.39 -3.88 -9.21
C LEU A 249 1.74 -2.39 -9.00
N SER A 250 1.26 -1.53 -9.90
CA SER A 250 1.30 -0.09 -9.67
C SER A 250 0.59 0.24 -8.34
N GLY A 251 1.09 1.23 -7.60
CA GLY A 251 0.52 1.58 -6.29
C GLY A 251 0.87 0.65 -5.11
N ALA A 252 1.59 -0.46 -5.33
CA ALA A 252 2.02 -1.38 -4.26
C ALA A 252 3.10 -0.82 -3.29
N GLY A 253 3.48 0.45 -3.42
CA GLY A 253 4.45 1.08 -2.52
C GLY A 253 5.92 0.76 -2.78
N LYS A 254 6.29 0.20 -3.95
CA LYS A 254 7.69 -0.15 -4.30
C LYS A 254 8.66 1.02 -4.17
N THR A 255 8.34 2.14 -4.81
CA THR A 255 9.16 3.35 -4.80
C THR A 255 9.20 3.99 -3.40
N ALA A 256 8.06 4.01 -2.69
CA ALA A 256 7.98 4.49 -1.31
C ALA A 256 8.86 3.66 -0.36
N TRP A 257 8.84 2.33 -0.48
CA TRP A 257 9.71 1.42 0.26
C TRP A 257 11.18 1.70 -0.02
N ALA A 258 11.57 1.82 -1.30
CA ALA A 258 12.95 2.08 -1.68
C ALA A 258 13.44 3.45 -1.15
N SER A 259 12.63 4.50 -1.27
CA SER A 259 12.95 5.83 -0.75
C SER A 259 13.06 5.86 0.77
N GLN A 260 12.10 5.26 1.48
CA GLN A 260 12.13 5.20 2.93
C GLN A 260 13.35 4.42 3.42
N ALA A 261 13.60 3.25 2.85
CA ALA A 261 14.70 2.41 3.29
C ALA A 261 16.07 3.03 2.96
N ALA A 262 16.19 3.75 1.85
CA ALA A 262 17.41 4.48 1.52
C ALA A 262 17.75 5.56 2.54
N GLN A 263 16.77 6.23 3.16
CA GLN A 263 17.01 7.23 4.22
C GLN A 263 17.65 6.64 5.49
N HIS A 264 17.39 5.36 5.77
CA HIS A 264 17.92 4.67 6.95
C HIS A 264 19.13 3.77 6.61
N SER A 265 19.58 3.77 5.36
CA SER A 265 20.69 2.96 4.90
C SER A 265 22.03 3.62 5.20
N MET A 266 22.99 2.83 5.69
CA MET A 266 24.39 3.26 5.84
C MET A 266 25.22 3.06 4.55
N GLN A 267 24.67 2.38 3.54
CA GLN A 267 25.35 2.17 2.25
C GLN A 267 25.20 3.39 1.33
N VAL A 268 26.12 3.55 0.38
CA VAL A 268 25.94 4.54 -0.67
C VAL A 268 24.84 4.07 -1.60
N CYS A 269 23.71 4.79 -1.62
CA CYS A 269 22.52 4.41 -2.38
C CYS A 269 22.25 5.40 -3.50
N ALA A 270 22.02 4.93 -4.72
CA ALA A 270 21.60 5.74 -5.87
C ALA A 270 20.25 5.26 -6.43
N TYR A 271 19.52 6.18 -7.04
CA TYR A 271 18.21 5.94 -7.63
C TYR A 271 18.20 6.41 -9.07
N TYR A 272 17.54 5.65 -9.95
CA TYR A 272 17.30 6.07 -11.31
C TYR A 272 16.03 5.43 -11.88
N ASP A 273 15.10 6.24 -12.37
CA ASP A 273 13.93 5.79 -13.11
C ASP A 273 14.28 5.57 -14.59
N VAL A 274 14.18 4.32 -15.05
CA VAL A 274 14.47 3.94 -16.43
C VAL A 274 13.22 3.91 -17.33
N GLY A 275 12.08 4.40 -16.83
CA GLY A 275 10.76 4.17 -17.43
C GLY A 275 10.59 4.60 -18.89
N ASP A 276 11.29 5.64 -19.32
CA ASP A 276 11.24 6.18 -20.69
C ASP A 276 12.57 6.03 -21.44
N LEU A 277 13.52 5.28 -20.89
CA LEU A 277 14.86 5.15 -21.46
C LEU A 277 14.92 4.07 -22.54
N PRO A 278 15.44 4.36 -23.75
CA PRO A 278 15.74 3.32 -24.74
C PRO A 278 16.77 2.33 -24.19
N GLY A 279 16.50 1.02 -24.29
CA GLY A 279 17.34 -0.04 -23.72
C GLY A 279 18.85 0.09 -23.97
N PRO A 280 19.31 0.34 -25.21
CA PRO A 280 20.74 0.49 -25.52
C PRO A 280 21.43 1.67 -24.82
N ALA A 281 20.67 2.68 -24.38
CA ALA A 281 21.20 3.86 -23.69
C ALA A 281 21.39 3.66 -22.18
N LEU A 282 20.98 2.51 -21.61
CA LEU A 282 21.02 2.25 -20.18
C LEU A 282 22.44 2.41 -19.60
N ALA A 283 23.43 1.71 -20.16
CA ALA A 283 24.77 1.68 -19.61
C ALA A 283 25.44 3.07 -19.61
N SER A 284 25.38 3.80 -20.73
CA SER A 284 25.97 5.14 -20.84
C SER A 284 25.27 6.15 -19.91
N THR A 285 23.96 6.02 -19.76
CA THR A 285 23.18 6.89 -18.88
C THR A 285 23.53 6.64 -17.42
N LEU A 286 23.55 5.38 -16.97
CA LEU A 286 23.93 5.05 -15.58
C LEU A 286 25.34 5.54 -15.24
N VAL A 287 26.31 5.39 -16.14
CA VAL A 287 27.66 5.92 -15.91
C VAL A 287 27.64 7.42 -15.73
N ARG A 288 26.89 8.15 -16.57
CA ARG A 288 26.77 9.62 -16.47
C ARG A 288 26.23 10.04 -15.11
N GLU A 289 25.12 9.45 -14.69
CA GLU A 289 24.44 9.79 -13.44
C GLU A 289 25.27 9.43 -12.21
N LEU A 290 25.88 8.24 -12.23
CA LEU A 290 26.65 7.74 -11.10
C LEU A 290 28.02 8.40 -11.00
N ALA A 291 28.75 8.55 -12.11
CA ALA A 291 30.08 9.15 -12.08
C ALA A 291 30.05 10.57 -11.50
N ALA A 292 29.02 11.36 -11.81
CA ALA A 292 28.84 12.70 -11.25
C ALA A 292 28.70 12.71 -9.71
N ARG A 293 28.12 11.66 -9.13
CA ARG A 293 27.94 11.55 -7.68
C ARG A 293 29.23 11.21 -6.92
N PHE A 294 30.13 10.46 -7.55
CA PHE A 294 31.41 10.04 -6.95
C PHE A 294 32.60 10.93 -7.37
N ALA A 295 32.38 11.80 -8.35
CA ALA A 295 33.32 12.80 -8.87
C ALA A 295 33.83 13.82 -7.84
N THR A 296 33.02 14.13 -6.84
CA THR A 296 33.20 15.29 -5.96
C THR A 296 34.41 15.20 -5.04
N GLN A 297 35.09 14.05 -4.96
CA GLN A 297 36.26 13.84 -4.09
C GLN A 297 37.62 13.80 -4.81
N GLU A 298 37.69 13.53 -6.12
CA GLU A 298 38.96 13.56 -6.88
C GLU A 298 38.75 13.98 -8.35
N GLN A 299 39.20 15.20 -8.70
CA GLN A 299 39.11 15.78 -10.06
C GLN A 299 39.77 14.92 -11.16
N SER A 300 40.66 13.98 -10.82
CA SER A 300 41.35 13.09 -11.78
C SER A 300 40.58 11.80 -12.13
N GLY A 301 39.61 11.37 -11.32
CA GLY A 301 38.88 10.11 -11.51
C GLY A 301 37.85 10.17 -12.64
N LEU A 302 37.06 11.25 -12.67
CA LEU A 302 36.01 11.48 -13.68
C LEU A 302 36.51 11.37 -15.12
N ARG A 303 37.67 11.98 -15.42
CA ARG A 303 38.26 11.99 -16.78
C ARG A 303 38.68 10.60 -17.25
N LYS A 304 39.02 9.69 -16.32
CA LYS A 304 39.34 8.28 -16.66
C LYS A 304 38.08 7.45 -16.92
N ILE A 305 36.97 7.80 -16.29
CA ILE A 305 35.69 7.07 -16.41
C ILE A 305 34.93 7.51 -17.68
N LEU A 306 35.01 8.80 -18.02
CA LEU A 306 34.34 9.40 -19.19
C LEU A 306 35.30 9.59 -20.39
N LEU A 307 36.06 8.55 -20.75
CA LEU A 307 36.97 8.62 -21.90
C LEU A 307 36.20 8.82 -23.22
N PRO A 308 36.60 9.77 -24.09
CA PRO A 308 35.98 9.96 -25.40
C PRO A 308 36.09 8.70 -26.26
N GLY A 309 34.96 8.19 -26.76
CA GLY A 309 34.90 7.04 -27.70
C GLY A 309 34.67 5.67 -27.07
N ALA A 310 34.61 5.55 -25.74
CA ALA A 310 34.27 4.30 -25.07
C ALA A 310 32.78 3.96 -25.24
N SER A 311 32.45 2.68 -25.43
CA SER A 311 31.06 2.22 -25.39
C SER A 311 30.48 2.38 -23.97
N GLY A 312 29.15 2.55 -23.85
CA GLY A 312 28.50 2.73 -22.54
C GLY A 312 28.81 1.61 -21.53
N PHE A 313 28.99 0.37 -22.00
CA PHE A 313 29.36 -0.77 -21.16
C PHE A 313 30.83 -0.78 -20.73
N GLU A 314 31.76 -0.32 -21.57
CA GLU A 314 33.16 -0.17 -21.19
C GLU A 314 33.34 0.93 -20.14
N ALA A 315 32.61 2.03 -20.30
CA ALA A 315 32.57 3.09 -19.30
C ALA A 315 32.00 2.57 -17.97
N LEU A 316 30.98 1.71 -18.01
CA LEU A 316 30.38 1.10 -16.82
C LEU A 316 31.34 0.13 -16.11
N ARG A 317 32.08 -0.69 -16.84
CA ARG A 317 33.14 -1.55 -16.26
C ARG A 317 34.25 -0.73 -15.63
N THR A 318 34.62 0.38 -16.27
CA THR A 318 35.65 1.29 -15.75
C THR A 318 35.18 1.96 -14.46
N PHE A 319 33.91 2.36 -14.40
CA PHE A 319 33.28 2.89 -13.19
C PHE A 319 33.21 1.84 -12.06
N ASP A 320 32.84 0.60 -12.36
CA ASP A 320 32.81 -0.50 -11.38
C ASP A 320 34.21 -0.79 -10.81
N ALA A 321 35.24 -0.81 -11.66
CA ALA A 321 36.63 -0.97 -11.22
C ALA A 321 37.11 0.20 -10.35
N PHE A 322 36.65 1.43 -10.63
CA PHE A 322 36.92 2.59 -9.79
C PHE A 322 36.28 2.44 -8.39
N LEU A 323 35.02 2.00 -8.32
CA LEU A 323 34.36 1.70 -7.04
C LEU A 323 35.10 0.61 -6.26
N GLN A 324 35.56 -0.44 -6.95
CA GLN A 324 36.34 -1.52 -6.35
C GLN A 324 37.64 -1.00 -5.72
N GLN A 325 38.37 -0.12 -6.41
CA GLN A 325 39.61 0.48 -5.90
C GLN A 325 39.40 1.34 -4.66
N GLN A 326 38.23 2.00 -4.55
CA GLN A 326 37.87 2.78 -3.37
C GLN A 326 37.30 1.92 -2.23
N GLY A 327 37.06 0.62 -2.45
CA GLY A 327 36.41 -0.26 -1.47
C GLY A 327 34.94 0.10 -1.23
N THR A 328 34.29 0.75 -2.21
CA THR A 328 32.92 1.25 -2.08
C THR A 328 31.94 0.28 -2.75
N ASN A 329 30.96 -0.20 -1.98
CA ASN A 329 29.82 -0.93 -2.53
C ASN A 329 28.66 0.03 -2.75
N LEU A 330 28.18 0.13 -3.99
CA LEU A 330 27.04 0.97 -4.38
C LEU A 330 25.77 0.11 -4.45
N LEU A 331 24.69 0.55 -3.80
CA LEU A 331 23.35 0.01 -4.01
C LEU A 331 22.58 0.92 -4.95
N LEU A 332 22.27 0.42 -6.15
CA LEU A 332 21.55 1.14 -7.20
C LEU A 332 20.11 0.61 -7.31
N VAL A 333 19.14 1.48 -7.09
CA VAL A 333 17.73 1.23 -7.34
C VAL A 333 17.40 1.67 -8.77
N LEU A 334 16.93 0.73 -9.59
CA LEU A 334 16.41 1.02 -10.93
C LEU A 334 14.88 0.91 -10.89
N ASP A 335 14.19 2.05 -10.96
CA ASP A 335 12.73 2.08 -11.03
C ASP A 335 12.22 1.85 -12.45
N ASN A 336 11.07 1.20 -12.57
CA ASN A 336 10.46 0.78 -13.84
C ASN A 336 11.35 -0.12 -14.71
N ALA A 337 12.27 -0.90 -14.11
CA ALA A 337 13.22 -1.75 -14.82
C ALA A 337 12.58 -2.76 -15.79
N HIS A 338 11.36 -3.21 -15.50
CA HIS A 338 10.56 -4.08 -16.36
C HIS A 338 10.36 -3.56 -17.80
N ARG A 339 10.47 -2.25 -18.04
CA ARG A 339 10.34 -1.64 -19.38
C ARG A 339 11.58 -1.78 -20.25
N ILE A 340 12.74 -2.09 -19.66
CA ILE A 340 13.99 -2.27 -20.39
C ILE A 340 14.06 -3.70 -20.96
N PRO A 341 14.49 -3.87 -22.23
CA PRO A 341 14.75 -5.19 -22.80
C PRO A 341 15.76 -6.00 -21.98
N VAL A 342 15.51 -7.30 -21.86
CA VAL A 342 16.24 -8.19 -20.95
C VAL A 342 17.72 -8.28 -21.32
N GLU A 343 18.04 -8.27 -22.60
CA GLU A 343 19.41 -8.27 -23.10
C GLU A 343 20.22 -7.09 -22.55
N ASN A 344 19.66 -5.88 -22.57
CA ASN A 344 20.34 -4.68 -22.10
C ASN A 344 20.51 -4.68 -20.58
N LEU A 345 19.48 -5.08 -19.83
CA LEU A 345 19.58 -5.26 -18.39
C LEU A 345 20.65 -6.29 -18.03
N ARG A 346 20.61 -7.47 -18.66
CA ARG A 346 21.57 -8.54 -18.39
C ARG A 346 23.01 -8.09 -18.66
N ASP A 347 23.23 -7.35 -19.74
CA ASP A 347 24.57 -6.86 -20.08
C ASP A 347 25.08 -5.82 -19.07
N VAL A 348 24.22 -4.93 -18.56
CA VAL A 348 24.55 -4.00 -17.46
C VAL A 348 24.87 -4.75 -16.16
N LEU A 349 24.04 -5.73 -15.81
CA LEU A 349 24.25 -6.55 -14.62
C LEU A 349 25.57 -7.32 -14.72
N ASN A 350 25.88 -7.92 -15.86
CA ASN A 350 27.11 -8.68 -16.07
C ASN A 350 28.37 -7.81 -16.19
N ALA A 351 28.22 -6.54 -16.56
CA ALA A 351 29.34 -5.60 -16.67
C ALA A 351 29.86 -5.09 -15.32
N THR A 352 29.21 -5.45 -14.21
CA THR A 352 29.47 -4.87 -12.88
C THR A 352 29.63 -5.95 -11.82
N THR A 353 30.43 -5.69 -10.79
CA THR A 353 30.72 -6.60 -9.67
C THR A 353 30.52 -5.95 -8.32
N CYS A 354 30.82 -4.66 -8.18
CA CYS A 354 30.71 -3.90 -6.92
C CYS A 354 29.34 -3.23 -6.76
N ILE A 355 28.60 -3.08 -7.86
CA ILE A 355 27.24 -2.52 -7.85
C ILE A 355 26.22 -3.61 -7.52
N HIS A 356 25.44 -3.36 -6.46
CA HIS A 356 24.26 -4.11 -6.07
C HIS A 356 23.03 -3.45 -6.68
N PHE A 357 22.16 -4.24 -7.30
CA PHE A 357 20.98 -3.76 -8.02
C PHE A 357 19.70 -4.18 -7.32
N VAL A 358 18.82 -3.20 -7.10
CA VAL A 358 17.42 -3.42 -6.73
C VAL A 358 16.56 -2.96 -7.91
N LEU A 359 15.99 -3.92 -8.64
CA LEU A 359 15.15 -3.67 -9.80
C LEU A 359 13.70 -3.57 -9.34
N LEU A 360 13.11 -2.36 -9.38
CA LEU A 360 11.68 -2.18 -9.11
C LEU A 360 10.90 -2.43 -10.40
N CYS A 361 10.03 -3.43 -10.35
CA CYS A 361 9.34 -3.95 -11.52
C CYS A 361 7.84 -4.00 -11.31
N GLN A 362 7.10 -3.82 -12.40
CA GLN A 362 5.73 -4.33 -12.49
C GLN A 362 5.77 -5.72 -13.13
N PRO A 363 4.75 -6.56 -12.91
CA PRO A 363 4.65 -7.83 -13.60
C PRO A 363 4.65 -7.65 -15.12
N HIS A 364 5.65 -8.22 -15.79
CA HIS A 364 5.87 -8.04 -17.22
C HIS A 364 6.65 -9.23 -17.80
N ASP A 365 6.54 -9.47 -19.11
CA ASP A 365 7.24 -10.57 -19.78
C ASP A 365 8.77 -10.47 -19.65
N ASN A 366 9.32 -9.24 -19.73
CA ASN A 366 10.75 -9.00 -19.53
C ASN A 366 11.24 -9.48 -18.15
N VAL A 367 10.44 -9.33 -17.10
CA VAL A 367 10.82 -9.79 -15.75
C VAL A 367 10.96 -11.32 -15.73
N ARG A 368 10.01 -12.02 -16.35
CA ARG A 368 10.04 -13.49 -16.45
C ARG A 368 11.21 -14.00 -17.25
N GLN A 369 11.47 -13.36 -18.39
CA GLN A 369 12.60 -13.73 -19.23
C GLN A 369 13.92 -13.45 -18.50
N LEU A 370 14.01 -12.39 -17.70
CA LEU A 370 15.16 -12.14 -16.82
C LEU A 370 15.30 -13.25 -15.76
N GLU A 371 14.24 -13.62 -15.06
CA GLU A 371 14.24 -14.73 -14.09
C GLU A 371 14.71 -16.05 -14.73
N ALA A 372 14.17 -16.39 -15.91
CA ALA A 372 14.51 -17.63 -16.63
C ALA A 372 15.96 -17.66 -17.12
N THR A 373 16.53 -16.51 -17.50
CA THR A 373 17.89 -16.43 -18.03
C THR A 373 18.96 -16.25 -16.96
N THR A 374 18.60 -15.74 -15.77
CA THR A 374 19.56 -15.44 -14.69
C THR A 374 19.41 -16.35 -13.47
N GLY A 375 18.29 -17.08 -13.34
CA GLY A 375 17.96 -17.87 -12.15
C GLY A 375 17.50 -17.03 -10.95
N LEU A 376 17.37 -15.70 -11.11
CA LEU A 376 16.86 -14.81 -10.07
C LEU A 376 15.39 -15.15 -9.73
N GLN A 377 15.02 -14.88 -8.49
CA GLN A 377 13.64 -14.99 -7.99
C GLN A 377 13.16 -13.60 -7.61
N ARG A 378 12.00 -13.21 -8.13
CA ARG A 378 11.35 -11.97 -7.69
C ARG A 378 10.83 -12.06 -6.26
N GLU A 379 10.95 -10.96 -5.55
CA GLU A 379 10.36 -10.69 -4.25
C GLU A 379 9.16 -9.75 -4.42
N SER A 380 8.17 -9.82 -3.55
CA SER A 380 6.95 -9.01 -3.63
C SER A 380 6.64 -8.32 -2.31
N LEU A 381 6.03 -7.15 -2.40
CA LEU A 381 5.46 -6.44 -1.27
C LEU A 381 4.03 -6.95 -1.04
N GLN A 382 3.72 -7.41 0.17
CA GLN A 382 2.50 -8.17 0.48
C GLN A 382 1.31 -7.28 0.92
N GLY A 383 1.42 -5.96 0.73
CA GLY A 383 0.44 -5.00 1.21
C GLY A 383 0.41 -4.88 2.74
N TRP A 384 -0.48 -4.01 3.19
CA TRP A 384 -0.80 -3.78 4.59
C TRP A 384 -1.66 -4.91 5.18
N ASP A 385 -1.43 -5.21 6.46
CA ASP A 385 -2.34 -6.03 7.25
C ASP A 385 -3.58 -5.22 7.68
N ILE A 386 -4.53 -5.89 8.33
CA ILE A 386 -5.78 -5.27 8.75
C ILE A 386 -5.55 -4.10 9.73
N ASP A 387 -4.62 -4.24 10.68
CA ASP A 387 -4.28 -3.20 11.66
C ASP A 387 -3.72 -1.94 10.96
N THR A 388 -2.84 -2.16 9.98
CA THR A 388 -2.22 -1.08 9.21
C THR A 388 -3.22 -0.39 8.29
N VAL A 389 -4.16 -1.15 7.70
CA VAL A 389 -5.30 -0.60 6.95
C VAL A 389 -6.19 0.26 7.87
N ALA A 390 -6.56 -0.25 9.04
CA ALA A 390 -7.37 0.47 10.00
C ALA A 390 -6.71 1.79 10.42
N ALA A 391 -5.42 1.75 10.78
CA ALA A 391 -4.66 2.95 11.12
C ALA A 391 -4.53 3.95 9.95
N ALA A 392 -4.44 3.49 8.70
CA ALA A 392 -4.39 4.37 7.54
C ALA A 392 -5.74 5.04 7.26
N VAL A 393 -6.84 4.34 7.48
CA VAL A 393 -8.20 4.88 7.35
C VAL A 393 -8.46 5.94 8.43
N THR A 394 -8.11 5.67 9.69
CA THR A 394 -8.28 6.62 10.80
C THR A 394 -7.52 7.92 10.57
N ASP A 395 -6.29 7.86 10.05
CA ASP A 395 -5.50 9.07 9.71
C ASP A 395 -6.14 9.94 8.63
N LEU A 396 -6.97 9.34 7.78
CA LEU A 396 -7.75 10.06 6.77
C LEU A 396 -9.11 10.53 7.31
N ASN A 397 -9.41 10.30 8.60
CA ASN A 397 -10.68 10.56 9.27
C ASN A 397 -11.84 9.65 8.78
N GLY A 398 -11.52 8.42 8.38
CA GLY A 398 -12.52 7.37 8.17
C GLY A 398 -12.59 6.40 9.36
N PHE A 399 -13.63 5.57 9.39
CA PHE A 399 -13.83 4.53 10.39
C PHE A 399 -14.56 3.32 9.78
N ALA A 400 -14.42 2.17 10.41
CA ALA A 400 -15.08 0.94 10.01
C ALA A 400 -15.20 -0.05 11.15
N SER A 401 -16.10 -1.03 11.01
CA SER A 401 -16.04 -2.26 11.78
C SER A 401 -14.79 -3.07 11.43
N ALA A 402 -14.39 -4.02 12.29
CA ALA A 402 -13.28 -4.92 11.96
C ALA A 402 -13.52 -5.67 10.64
N LEU A 403 -14.77 -6.07 10.37
CA LEU A 403 -15.14 -6.69 9.11
C LEU A 403 -14.99 -5.71 7.94
N GLY A 404 -15.41 -4.45 8.09
CA GLY A 404 -15.24 -3.40 7.07
C GLY A 404 -13.77 -3.19 6.70
N TYR A 405 -12.85 -3.15 7.68
CA TYR A 405 -11.41 -3.06 7.39
C TYR A 405 -10.87 -4.29 6.67
N GLU A 406 -11.30 -5.49 7.03
CA GLU A 406 -10.91 -6.71 6.31
C GLU A 406 -11.45 -6.72 4.88
N GLN A 407 -12.69 -6.26 4.69
CA GLN A 407 -13.30 -6.13 3.36
C GLN A 407 -12.54 -5.13 2.50
N LEU A 408 -12.16 -3.97 3.05
CA LEU A 408 -11.34 -2.99 2.36
C LEU A 408 -9.95 -3.54 2.02
N ARG A 409 -9.29 -4.22 2.96
CA ARG A 409 -8.01 -4.90 2.75
C ARG A 409 -8.12 -5.94 1.63
N SER A 410 -9.17 -6.77 1.66
CA SER A 410 -9.42 -7.75 0.63
C SER A 410 -9.67 -7.07 -0.72
N TYR A 411 -10.54 -6.07 -0.81
CA TYR A 411 -10.88 -5.40 -2.07
C TYR A 411 -9.66 -4.74 -2.74
N THR A 412 -8.80 -4.11 -1.94
CA THR A 412 -7.62 -3.37 -2.42
C THR A 412 -6.35 -4.23 -2.52
N GLY A 413 -6.41 -5.49 -2.07
CA GLY A 413 -5.22 -6.32 -1.83
C GLY A 413 -4.29 -5.78 -0.74
N GLY A 414 -4.76 -4.84 0.08
CA GLY A 414 -3.96 -4.11 1.08
C GLY A 414 -2.91 -3.20 0.47
N LEU A 415 -2.99 -2.88 -0.82
CA LEU A 415 -1.98 -2.06 -1.50
C LEU A 415 -2.11 -0.59 -1.04
N PRO A 416 -1.02 0.05 -0.58
CA PRO A 416 -1.08 1.37 0.08
C PRO A 416 -1.88 2.43 -0.69
N LEU A 417 -1.58 2.61 -1.99
CA LEU A 417 -2.26 3.62 -2.81
C LEU A 417 -3.76 3.35 -2.95
N TYR A 418 -4.16 2.08 -3.02
CA TYR A 418 -5.55 1.69 -3.23
C TYR A 418 -6.35 1.83 -1.94
N VAL A 419 -5.78 1.42 -0.80
CA VAL A 419 -6.37 1.62 0.52
C VAL A 419 -6.61 3.11 0.77
N GLU A 420 -5.59 3.95 0.59
CA GLU A 420 -5.72 5.40 0.82
C GLU A 420 -6.70 6.05 -0.16
N SER A 421 -6.73 5.61 -1.42
CA SER A 421 -7.67 6.13 -2.40
C SER A 421 -9.11 5.79 -2.04
N ALA A 422 -9.39 4.53 -1.66
CA ALA A 422 -10.73 4.10 -1.27
C ALA A 422 -11.17 4.79 0.04
N ALA A 423 -10.27 4.93 1.01
CA ALA A 423 -10.54 5.68 2.24
C ALA A 423 -10.87 7.16 1.96
N ARG A 424 -10.16 7.83 1.04
CA ARG A 424 -10.49 9.20 0.61
C ARG A 424 -11.90 9.29 0.02
N VAL A 425 -12.27 8.35 -0.86
CA VAL A 425 -13.64 8.28 -1.41
C VAL A 425 -14.67 8.08 -0.30
N ALA A 426 -14.41 7.22 0.68
CA ALA A 426 -15.29 7.03 1.83
C ALA A 426 -15.50 8.31 2.64
N VAL A 427 -14.43 9.08 2.87
CA VAL A 427 -14.48 10.34 3.62
C VAL A 427 -15.26 11.40 2.85
N GLU A 428 -15.09 11.47 1.53
CA GLU A 428 -15.75 12.46 0.67
C GLU A 428 -17.24 12.16 0.47
N GLU A 429 -17.61 10.91 0.21
CA GLU A 429 -18.97 10.52 -0.24
C GLU A 429 -19.79 9.76 0.82
N TYR A 430 -19.12 9.10 1.77
CA TYR A 430 -19.75 8.16 2.72
C TYR A 430 -19.55 8.58 4.19
N LYS A 431 -19.27 9.86 4.44
CA LYS A 431 -19.04 10.42 5.79
C LYS A 431 -17.93 9.70 6.58
N GLY A 432 -16.99 9.07 5.87
CA GLY A 432 -15.89 8.32 6.46
C GLY A 432 -16.21 6.85 6.77
N GLU A 433 -17.43 6.38 6.56
CA GLU A 433 -17.83 5.00 6.89
C GLU A 433 -17.44 4.00 5.78
N ILE A 434 -16.41 3.19 6.05
CA ILE A 434 -15.89 2.22 5.07
C ILE A 434 -16.85 1.06 4.82
N ASP A 435 -17.61 0.62 5.83
CA ASP A 435 -18.56 -0.49 5.69
C ASP A 435 -19.59 -0.21 4.58
N THR A 436 -20.12 1.02 4.54
CA THR A 436 -21.07 1.48 3.51
C THR A 436 -20.43 1.51 2.12
N LEU A 437 -19.22 2.05 1.99
CA LEU A 437 -18.47 2.01 0.73
C LEU A 437 -18.25 0.56 0.27
N CYS A 438 -17.81 -0.33 1.16
CA CYS A 438 -17.55 -1.73 0.82
C CYS A 438 -18.82 -2.47 0.40
N ALA A 439 -19.97 -2.14 0.99
CA ALA A 439 -21.27 -2.67 0.57
C ALA A 439 -21.63 -2.23 -0.85
N GLU A 440 -21.47 -0.95 -1.19
CA GLU A 440 -21.75 -0.45 -2.54
C GLU A 440 -20.75 -0.95 -3.59
N LEU A 441 -19.46 -1.04 -3.26
CA LEU A 441 -18.43 -1.60 -4.14
C LEU A 441 -18.71 -3.07 -4.50
N ARG A 442 -19.33 -3.85 -3.59
CA ARG A 442 -19.77 -5.22 -3.87
C ARG A 442 -20.94 -5.26 -4.85
N GLN A 443 -21.86 -4.33 -4.72
CA GLN A 443 -23.02 -4.18 -5.60
C GLN A 443 -22.66 -3.47 -6.92
N GLN A 444 -21.46 -2.89 -7.00
CA GLN A 444 -20.96 -2.09 -8.13
C GLN A 444 -21.84 -0.84 -8.38
N GLU A 445 -22.36 -0.25 -7.31
CA GLU A 445 -23.25 0.92 -7.34
C GLU A 445 -22.53 2.24 -7.04
N ASN A 446 -21.22 2.20 -6.80
CA ASN A 446 -20.43 3.39 -6.49
C ASN A 446 -20.41 4.38 -7.67
N SER A 447 -20.66 5.66 -7.37
CA SER A 447 -20.70 6.74 -8.37
C SER A 447 -19.32 7.29 -8.73
N THR A 448 -18.33 7.15 -7.84
CA THR A 448 -16.97 7.67 -7.98
C THR A 448 -15.97 6.54 -8.18
N GLU A 449 -15.16 6.63 -9.25
CA GLU A 449 -14.10 5.66 -9.52
C GLU A 449 -12.94 5.80 -8.53
N THR A 450 -12.48 4.69 -7.99
CA THR A 450 -11.26 4.62 -7.16
C THR A 450 -9.99 4.63 -8.01
N ALA A 451 -8.83 5.01 -7.44
CA ALA A 451 -7.55 4.94 -8.16
C ALA A 451 -7.23 3.51 -8.62
N GLN A 452 -7.69 2.49 -7.88
CA GLN A 452 -7.60 1.08 -8.27
C GLN A 452 -8.31 0.84 -9.62
N GLU A 453 -9.56 1.30 -9.74
CA GLU A 453 -10.34 1.16 -10.98
C GLU A 453 -9.69 1.92 -12.13
N VAL A 454 -9.27 3.17 -11.93
CA VAL A 454 -8.63 3.97 -12.99
C VAL A 454 -7.29 3.37 -13.46
N ILE A 455 -6.45 2.90 -12.52
CA ILE A 455 -5.10 2.40 -12.84
C ILE A 455 -5.17 1.00 -13.44
N LEU A 456 -5.94 0.09 -12.85
CA LEU A 456 -6.00 -1.30 -13.30
C LEU A 456 -6.95 -1.52 -14.47
N SER A 457 -7.96 -0.66 -14.69
CA SER A 457 -8.86 -0.77 -15.86
C SER A 457 -8.09 -0.68 -17.17
N ARG A 458 -7.10 0.22 -17.29
CA ARG A 458 -6.25 0.33 -18.49
C ARG A 458 -5.46 -0.96 -18.76
N VAL A 459 -4.93 -1.58 -17.71
CA VAL A 459 -4.19 -2.84 -17.80
C VAL A 459 -5.14 -3.97 -18.22
N PHE A 460 -6.32 -4.03 -17.59
CA PHE A 460 -7.34 -5.04 -17.89
C PHE A 460 -7.88 -4.92 -19.33
N GLN A 461 -8.19 -3.69 -19.76
CA GLN A 461 -8.65 -3.37 -21.12
C GLN A 461 -7.58 -3.65 -22.19
N GLY A 462 -6.29 -3.60 -21.82
CA GLY A 462 -5.18 -3.95 -22.72
C GLY A 462 -5.05 -5.45 -23.01
N PHE A 463 -5.74 -6.32 -22.27
CA PHE A 463 -5.71 -7.76 -22.52
C PHE A 463 -6.57 -8.19 -23.72
N GLU A 464 -6.17 -9.29 -24.36
CA GLU A 464 -7.03 -9.96 -25.35
C GLU A 464 -8.38 -10.36 -24.71
N PRO A 465 -9.51 -10.29 -25.44
CA PRO A 465 -10.84 -10.59 -24.89
C PRO A 465 -10.95 -11.96 -24.20
N LEU A 466 -10.25 -12.98 -24.73
CA LEU A 466 -10.26 -14.31 -24.13
C LEU A 466 -9.54 -14.35 -22.77
N VAL A 467 -8.51 -13.52 -22.58
CA VAL A 467 -7.79 -13.37 -21.30
C VAL A 467 -8.65 -12.59 -20.31
N GLN A 468 -9.36 -11.55 -20.76
CA GLN A 468 -10.33 -10.81 -19.93
C GLN A 468 -11.43 -11.74 -19.43
N ASN A 469 -12.05 -12.53 -20.31
CA ASN A 469 -13.07 -13.51 -19.95
C ASN A 469 -12.52 -14.57 -18.98
N ALA A 470 -11.31 -15.07 -19.21
CA ALA A 470 -10.68 -16.03 -18.30
C ALA A 470 -10.41 -15.44 -16.92
N LEU A 471 -9.94 -14.20 -16.83
CA LEU A 471 -9.73 -13.49 -15.57
C LEU A 471 -11.05 -13.23 -14.85
N ALA A 472 -12.09 -12.80 -15.57
CA ALA A 472 -13.42 -12.56 -15.03
C ALA A 472 -14.02 -13.83 -14.43
N LEU A 473 -14.00 -14.93 -15.17
CA LEU A 473 -14.48 -16.23 -14.67
C LEU A 473 -13.65 -16.72 -13.49
N PHE A 474 -12.32 -16.65 -13.56
CA PHE A 474 -11.47 -17.06 -12.44
C PHE A 474 -11.66 -16.17 -11.19
N SER A 475 -12.08 -14.91 -11.38
CA SER A 475 -12.43 -14.00 -10.28
C SER A 475 -13.65 -14.46 -9.47
N LEU A 476 -14.45 -15.42 -9.96
CA LEU A 476 -15.49 -16.05 -9.14
C LEU A 476 -14.90 -16.79 -7.93
N SER A 477 -13.66 -17.28 -8.02
CA SER A 477 -12.95 -17.93 -6.90
C SER A 477 -12.13 -16.91 -6.10
N ASP A 478 -12.37 -16.80 -4.80
CA ASP A 478 -11.54 -16.07 -3.83
C ASP A 478 -10.59 -16.98 -3.04
N VAL A 479 -10.69 -18.30 -3.22
CA VAL A 479 -9.79 -19.30 -2.66
C VAL A 479 -8.74 -19.77 -3.67
N GLY A 480 -7.62 -20.30 -3.16
CA GLY A 480 -6.55 -20.84 -3.99
C GLY A 480 -6.95 -22.16 -4.66
N LEU A 481 -6.87 -22.21 -5.99
CA LEU A 481 -7.11 -23.42 -6.80
C LEU A 481 -5.80 -23.93 -7.42
N SER A 482 -5.56 -25.24 -7.41
CA SER A 482 -4.40 -25.83 -8.08
C SER A 482 -4.41 -25.55 -9.59
N ARG A 483 -3.25 -25.62 -10.22
CA ARG A 483 -3.14 -25.40 -11.67
C ARG A 483 -4.03 -26.35 -12.50
N GLY A 484 -4.18 -27.60 -12.06
CA GLY A 484 -5.04 -28.58 -12.71
C GLY A 484 -6.52 -28.20 -12.61
N GLU A 485 -6.95 -27.81 -11.41
CA GLU A 485 -8.30 -27.31 -11.12
C GLU A 485 -8.64 -26.09 -11.99
N VAL A 486 -7.79 -25.06 -12.00
CA VAL A 486 -8.01 -23.86 -12.83
C VAL A 486 -8.08 -24.21 -14.31
N SER A 487 -7.21 -25.11 -14.79
CA SER A 487 -7.22 -25.50 -16.20
C SER A 487 -8.50 -26.25 -16.58
N GLY A 488 -8.98 -27.16 -15.72
CA GLY A 488 -10.24 -27.88 -15.95
C GLY A 488 -11.44 -26.95 -15.89
N TYR A 489 -11.46 -26.07 -14.89
CA TYR A 489 -12.49 -25.05 -14.69
C TYR A 489 -12.63 -24.12 -15.91
N LEU A 490 -11.53 -23.51 -16.35
CA LEU A 490 -11.55 -22.60 -17.50
C LEU A 490 -11.85 -23.32 -18.82
N ALA A 491 -11.37 -24.55 -19.00
CA ALA A 491 -11.68 -25.35 -20.18
C ALA A 491 -13.17 -25.60 -20.32
N ARG A 492 -13.84 -26.00 -19.23
CA ARG A 492 -15.30 -26.20 -19.20
C ARG A 492 -16.06 -24.89 -19.38
N SER A 493 -15.68 -23.85 -18.65
CA SER A 493 -16.43 -22.58 -18.61
C SER A 493 -16.33 -21.78 -19.91
N LEU A 494 -15.17 -21.78 -20.57
CA LEU A 494 -14.95 -21.08 -21.84
C LEU A 494 -15.18 -21.98 -23.07
N ASN A 495 -15.49 -23.26 -22.87
CA ASN A 495 -15.60 -24.28 -23.92
C ASN A 495 -14.35 -24.33 -24.83
N ILE A 496 -13.17 -24.39 -24.21
CA ILE A 496 -11.86 -24.47 -24.90
C ILE A 496 -11.13 -25.75 -24.51
N PRO A 497 -10.22 -26.27 -25.35
CA PRO A 497 -9.43 -27.42 -24.96
C PRO A 497 -8.44 -27.09 -23.82
N SER A 498 -8.08 -28.09 -23.02
CA SER A 498 -7.24 -27.92 -21.82
C SER A 498 -5.87 -27.28 -22.09
N ASN A 499 -5.32 -27.47 -23.29
CA ASN A 499 -4.08 -26.79 -23.72
C ASN A 499 -4.28 -25.27 -23.92
N GLY A 500 -5.45 -24.84 -24.39
CA GLY A 500 -5.88 -23.45 -24.47
C GLY A 500 -6.00 -22.83 -23.08
N ALA A 501 -6.69 -23.50 -22.15
CA ALA A 501 -6.79 -23.06 -20.75
C ALA A 501 -5.40 -22.93 -20.08
N SER A 502 -4.52 -23.90 -20.29
CA SER A 502 -3.13 -23.83 -19.81
C SER A 502 -2.34 -22.65 -20.40
N THR A 503 -2.63 -22.24 -21.64
CA THR A 503 -2.02 -21.07 -22.28
C THR A 503 -2.53 -19.78 -21.68
N LEU A 504 -3.84 -19.69 -21.41
CA LEU A 504 -4.45 -18.56 -20.71
C LEU A 504 -3.86 -18.38 -19.30
N ILE A 505 -3.71 -19.47 -18.53
CA ILE A 505 -3.05 -19.43 -17.21
C ILE A 505 -1.62 -18.88 -17.33
N LYS A 506 -0.85 -19.29 -18.34
CA LYS A 506 0.51 -18.77 -18.56
C LYS A 506 0.51 -17.27 -18.86
N LYS A 507 -0.43 -16.78 -19.69
CA LYS A 507 -0.60 -15.36 -20.05
C LYS A 507 -1.02 -14.53 -18.82
N MET A 508 -2.06 -14.94 -18.09
CA MET A 508 -2.52 -14.24 -16.88
C MET A 508 -1.42 -14.17 -15.80
N ARG A 509 -0.65 -15.25 -15.63
CA ARG A 509 0.46 -15.23 -14.66
C ARG A 509 1.58 -14.28 -15.12
N ALA A 510 1.65 -13.93 -16.40
CA ALA A 510 2.71 -13.09 -16.98
C ALA A 510 2.54 -11.64 -16.61
N THR A 511 1.29 -11.23 -16.61
CA THR A 511 0.82 -9.89 -16.30
C THR A 511 0.64 -9.69 -14.80
N GLY A 512 0.95 -10.70 -13.98
CA GLY A 512 0.84 -10.66 -12.52
C GLY A 512 -0.57 -10.49 -12.00
N THR A 513 -1.58 -10.74 -12.83
CA THR A 513 -2.99 -10.69 -12.44
C THR A 513 -3.42 -11.94 -11.69
N ILE A 514 -2.66 -13.03 -11.81
CA ILE A 514 -2.79 -14.22 -10.95
C ILE A 514 -1.49 -14.46 -10.19
N GLU A 515 -1.63 -14.81 -8.92
CA GLU A 515 -0.54 -15.02 -7.98
C GLU A 515 -0.48 -16.48 -7.54
N ASN A 516 0.69 -16.90 -7.06
CA ASN A 516 0.79 -18.16 -6.34
C ASN A 516 0.25 -17.94 -4.94
N TYR A 517 -0.77 -18.71 -4.58
CA TYR A 517 -1.31 -18.76 -3.23
C TYR A 517 -0.80 -20.03 -2.55
N GLY A 518 -0.12 -19.91 -1.41
CA GLY A 518 0.58 -21.02 -0.77
C GLY A 518 1.61 -21.70 -1.68
N ASN A 519 1.91 -22.98 -1.42
CA ASN A 519 3.00 -23.68 -2.10
C ASN A 519 2.66 -24.21 -3.51
N GLN A 520 1.38 -24.33 -3.91
CA GLN A 520 0.98 -24.93 -5.20
C GLN A 520 -0.35 -24.45 -5.81
N THR A 521 -1.02 -23.46 -5.21
CA THR A 521 -2.33 -22.98 -5.72
C THR A 521 -2.21 -21.61 -6.39
N LEU A 522 -3.20 -21.26 -7.20
CA LEU A 522 -3.31 -20.03 -7.95
C LEU A 522 -4.58 -19.29 -7.51
N LYS A 523 -4.50 -17.97 -7.48
CA LYS A 523 -5.64 -17.08 -7.23
C LYS A 523 -5.50 -15.82 -8.08
N VAL A 524 -6.61 -15.20 -8.47
CA VAL A 524 -6.59 -13.84 -9.04
C VAL A 524 -6.15 -12.86 -7.94
N HIS A 525 -5.22 -11.96 -8.25
CA HIS A 525 -4.81 -10.92 -7.31
C HIS A 525 -6.05 -10.11 -6.89
N ASP A 526 -6.24 -9.91 -5.59
CA ASP A 526 -7.50 -9.37 -5.08
C ASP A 526 -7.87 -7.99 -5.68
N ALA A 527 -6.90 -7.09 -5.82
CA ALA A 527 -7.10 -5.81 -6.49
C ALA A 527 -7.59 -5.92 -7.97
N VAL A 528 -7.26 -6.99 -8.68
CA VAL A 528 -7.72 -7.23 -10.06
C VAL A 528 -9.07 -7.94 -10.09
N ARG A 529 -9.37 -8.73 -9.05
CA ARG A 529 -10.62 -9.49 -8.92
C ARG A 529 -11.85 -8.60 -9.03
N ALA A 530 -11.81 -7.40 -8.46
CA ALA A 530 -12.90 -6.41 -8.55
C ALA A 530 -13.28 -6.10 -10.02
N LEU A 531 -12.29 -5.81 -10.87
CA LEU A 531 -12.49 -5.56 -12.30
C LEU A 531 -12.99 -6.82 -13.04
N GLY A 532 -12.48 -7.99 -12.66
CA GLY A 532 -12.95 -9.26 -13.19
C GLY A 532 -14.44 -9.48 -12.90
N LEU A 533 -14.89 -9.19 -11.67
CA LEU A 533 -16.29 -9.28 -11.28
C LEU A 533 -17.17 -8.24 -11.99
N GLN A 534 -16.67 -7.03 -12.27
CA GLN A 534 -17.38 -6.04 -13.10
C GLN A 534 -17.56 -6.54 -14.54
N HIS A 535 -16.52 -7.14 -15.11
CA HIS A 535 -16.57 -7.70 -16.47
C HIS A 535 -17.59 -8.84 -16.60
N LEU A 536 -17.82 -9.62 -15.54
CA LEU A 536 -18.83 -10.69 -15.54
C LEU A 536 -20.24 -10.17 -15.86
N ASN A 537 -20.60 -8.96 -15.42
CA ASN A 537 -21.93 -8.37 -15.69
C ASN A 537 -22.15 -8.04 -17.17
N MET A 538 -21.06 -7.89 -17.92
CA MET A 538 -21.10 -7.68 -19.37
C MET A 538 -21.08 -9.00 -20.17
N MET A 539 -20.87 -10.13 -19.50
CA MET A 539 -20.88 -11.46 -20.12
C MET A 539 -22.31 -12.01 -20.22
N ALA A 540 -22.54 -12.90 -21.19
CA ALA A 540 -23.82 -13.57 -21.32
C ALA A 540 -24.14 -14.41 -20.05
N PRO A 541 -25.35 -14.31 -19.47
CA PRO A 541 -25.72 -15.00 -18.24
C PRO A 541 -25.47 -16.52 -18.28
N ASP A 542 -25.67 -17.16 -19.44
CA ASP A 542 -25.43 -18.60 -19.62
C ASP A 542 -23.96 -18.97 -19.40
N ILE A 543 -23.01 -18.13 -19.80
CA ILE A 543 -21.57 -18.39 -19.60
C ILE A 543 -21.22 -18.30 -18.12
N VAL A 544 -21.77 -17.28 -17.42
CA VAL A 544 -21.55 -17.10 -15.98
C VAL A 544 -22.18 -18.25 -15.19
N ASN A 545 -23.40 -18.67 -15.52
CA ASN A 545 -24.07 -19.81 -14.90
C ASN A 545 -23.32 -21.12 -15.14
N ASN A 546 -22.85 -21.38 -16.35
CA ASN A 546 -22.03 -22.56 -16.66
C ASN A 546 -20.73 -22.56 -15.85
N ALA A 547 -20.11 -21.38 -15.67
CA ALA A 547 -18.92 -21.25 -14.84
C ALA A 547 -19.23 -21.48 -13.36
N LEU A 548 -20.32 -20.92 -12.82
CA LEU A 548 -20.75 -21.18 -11.44
C LEU A 548 -21.01 -22.67 -11.20
N MET A 549 -21.67 -23.36 -12.14
CA MET A 549 -21.88 -24.81 -12.06
C MET A 549 -20.56 -25.59 -12.13
N ALA A 550 -19.66 -25.24 -13.05
CA ALA A 550 -18.36 -25.91 -13.16
C ALA A 550 -17.49 -25.71 -11.91
N LEU A 551 -17.56 -24.53 -11.29
CA LEU A 551 -16.86 -24.24 -10.04
C LEU A 551 -17.49 -24.99 -8.85
N LYS A 552 -18.82 -25.04 -8.77
CA LYS A 552 -19.56 -25.84 -7.79
C LYS A 552 -19.10 -27.29 -7.80
N ASP A 553 -19.13 -27.94 -8.96
CA ASP A 553 -18.77 -29.36 -9.09
C ASP A 553 -17.31 -29.61 -8.67
N LEU A 554 -16.42 -28.69 -9.03
CA LEU A 554 -15.01 -28.74 -8.65
C LEU A 554 -14.83 -28.62 -7.13
N LEU A 555 -15.52 -27.69 -6.48
CA LEU A 555 -15.43 -27.49 -5.03
C LEU A 555 -15.97 -28.70 -4.27
N ILE A 556 -17.09 -29.29 -4.70
CA ILE A 556 -17.64 -30.51 -4.11
C ILE A 556 -16.63 -31.66 -4.20
N GLU A 557 -16.03 -31.89 -5.38
CA GLU A 557 -15.00 -32.92 -5.56
C GLU A 557 -13.79 -32.67 -4.64
N SER A 558 -13.35 -31.43 -4.54
CA SER A 558 -12.21 -31.06 -3.72
C SER A 558 -12.48 -31.17 -2.22
N LEU A 559 -13.66 -30.78 -1.76
CA LEU A 559 -14.05 -30.83 -0.35
C LEU A 559 -14.08 -32.27 0.17
N HIS A 560 -14.51 -33.23 -0.67
CA HIS A 560 -14.42 -34.65 -0.34
C HIS A 560 -12.97 -35.13 -0.12
N GLN A 561 -11.99 -34.51 -0.78
CA GLN A 561 -10.59 -34.92 -0.72
C GLN A 561 -9.81 -34.22 0.41
N THR A 562 -10.04 -32.92 0.62
CA THR A 562 -9.18 -32.06 1.43
C THR A 562 -9.87 -31.40 2.63
N ARG A 563 -11.22 -31.37 2.64
CA ARG A 563 -12.04 -30.72 3.68
C ARG A 563 -11.58 -29.30 4.05
N ASP A 564 -11.15 -28.54 3.05
CA ASP A 564 -10.72 -27.15 3.21
C ASP A 564 -11.95 -26.24 3.49
N THR A 565 -12.04 -25.73 4.71
CA THR A 565 -13.13 -24.87 5.18
C THR A 565 -13.28 -23.60 4.34
N SER A 566 -12.19 -23.03 3.83
CA SER A 566 -12.26 -21.83 2.97
C SER A 566 -13.04 -22.09 1.67
N ARG A 567 -12.92 -23.30 1.11
CA ARG A 567 -13.62 -23.72 -0.11
C ARG A 567 -15.12 -23.95 0.13
N PHE A 568 -15.49 -24.33 1.35
CA PHE A 568 -16.90 -24.48 1.73
C PHE A 568 -17.61 -23.12 1.74
N SER A 569 -16.96 -22.06 2.23
CA SER A 569 -17.54 -20.70 2.19
C SER A 569 -17.85 -20.25 0.77
N LEU A 570 -16.93 -20.49 -0.16
CA LEU A 570 -17.13 -20.17 -1.57
C LEU A 570 -18.27 -21.00 -2.18
N LEU A 571 -18.38 -22.27 -1.82
CA LEU A 571 -19.46 -23.15 -2.29
C LEU A 571 -20.86 -22.60 -1.89
N ILE A 572 -21.00 -22.10 -0.65
CA ILE A 572 -22.23 -21.43 -0.20
C ILE A 572 -22.57 -20.22 -1.07
N GLN A 573 -21.61 -19.34 -1.31
CA GLN A 573 -21.82 -18.16 -2.15
C GLN A 573 -22.24 -18.55 -3.57
N ILE A 574 -21.71 -19.65 -4.10
CA ILE A 574 -22.11 -20.18 -5.41
C ILE A 574 -23.55 -20.68 -5.39
N TYR A 575 -23.99 -21.39 -4.34
CA TYR A 575 -25.38 -21.81 -4.21
C TYR A 575 -26.34 -20.62 -4.16
N ILE A 576 -25.98 -19.53 -3.47
CA ILE A 576 -26.75 -18.28 -3.45
C ILE A 576 -26.85 -17.70 -4.86
N LYS A 577 -25.71 -17.58 -5.58
CA LYS A 577 -25.70 -17.05 -6.96
C LYS A 577 -26.46 -17.92 -7.96
N LEU A 578 -26.50 -19.23 -7.73
CA LEU A 578 -27.26 -20.20 -8.53
C LEU A 578 -28.74 -20.29 -8.11
N ASN A 579 -29.14 -19.56 -7.06
CA ASN A 579 -30.47 -19.63 -6.45
C ASN A 579 -30.90 -21.06 -6.07
N ASP A 580 -29.97 -21.87 -5.56
CA ASP A 580 -30.20 -23.26 -5.13
C ASP A 580 -30.73 -23.29 -3.68
N VAL A 581 -31.95 -22.77 -3.52
CA VAL A 581 -32.56 -22.51 -2.20
C VAL A 581 -32.74 -23.80 -1.38
N ILE A 582 -33.04 -24.93 -2.03
CA ILE A 582 -33.25 -26.22 -1.34
C ILE A 582 -31.95 -26.68 -0.66
N THR A 583 -30.83 -26.59 -1.36
CA THR A 583 -29.53 -26.95 -0.79
C THR A 583 -29.15 -26.01 0.35
N LEU A 584 -29.41 -24.70 0.21
CA LEU A 584 -29.19 -23.72 1.28
C LEU A 584 -30.03 -24.01 2.53
N ILE A 585 -31.28 -24.49 2.37
CA ILE A 585 -32.13 -24.93 3.49
C ILE A 585 -31.54 -26.17 4.17
N GLY A 586 -31.06 -27.15 3.40
CA GLY A 586 -30.39 -28.32 3.97
C GLY A 586 -29.16 -27.94 4.78
N LEU A 587 -28.37 -26.99 4.30
CA LEU A 587 -27.15 -26.52 4.95
C LEU A 587 -27.42 -25.60 6.15
N SER A 588 -28.59 -24.94 6.24
CA SER A 588 -28.91 -24.06 7.37
C SER A 588 -29.21 -24.81 8.66
N GLY A 589 -29.52 -26.12 8.58
CA GLY A 589 -29.64 -27.02 9.72
C GLY A 589 -28.30 -27.59 10.20
N GLU A 590 -27.24 -27.46 9.40
CA GLU A 590 -25.91 -27.97 9.72
C GLU A 590 -25.15 -26.99 10.62
N GLU A 591 -24.72 -27.44 11.79
CA GLU A 591 -24.08 -26.54 12.74
C GLU A 591 -22.72 -25.98 12.27
N LEU A 592 -22.01 -26.70 11.38
CA LEU A 592 -20.76 -26.25 10.78
C LEU A 592 -20.94 -24.89 10.06
N PHE A 593 -22.13 -24.64 9.52
CA PHE A 593 -22.47 -23.38 8.84
C PHE A 593 -22.29 -22.16 9.75
N TYR A 594 -22.70 -22.27 11.02
CA TYR A 594 -22.65 -21.17 11.99
C TYR A 594 -21.28 -21.00 12.65
N GLU A 595 -20.39 -21.99 12.55
CA GLU A 595 -18.99 -21.90 13.01
C GLU A 595 -18.14 -21.05 12.06
N MET A 596 -18.60 -20.82 10.83
CA MET A 596 -17.85 -20.16 9.77
C MET A 596 -18.22 -18.69 9.54
N GLY A 597 -19.20 -18.14 10.27
CA GLY A 597 -19.56 -16.72 10.21
C GLY A 597 -20.24 -16.24 8.92
N ILE A 598 -20.81 -17.15 8.10
CA ILE A 598 -21.42 -16.86 6.77
C ILE A 598 -22.92 -16.53 6.88
N THR A 599 -23.36 -16.06 8.05
CA THR A 599 -24.77 -16.12 8.44
C THR A 599 -25.65 -15.12 7.67
N VAL A 600 -25.12 -13.98 7.22
CA VAL A 600 -25.94 -12.87 6.73
C VAL A 600 -26.57 -13.15 5.35
N ASP A 601 -25.82 -13.77 4.43
CA ASP A 601 -26.26 -13.89 3.03
C ASP A 601 -27.30 -15.00 2.81
N ILE A 602 -27.28 -16.09 3.61
CA ILE A 602 -28.28 -17.16 3.52
C ILE A 602 -29.63 -16.72 4.11
N MET A 603 -29.64 -15.88 5.14
CA MET A 603 -30.88 -15.53 5.87
C MET A 603 -31.88 -14.80 4.99
N ALA A 604 -31.41 -14.02 4.00
CA ALA A 604 -32.27 -13.42 2.99
C ALA A 604 -32.95 -14.51 2.13
N SER A 605 -32.18 -15.47 1.62
CA SER A 605 -32.71 -16.60 0.83
C SER A 605 -33.69 -17.46 1.63
N LEU A 606 -33.43 -17.70 2.92
CA LEU A 606 -34.37 -18.43 3.79
C LEU A 606 -35.66 -17.64 4.02
N LYS A 607 -35.58 -16.31 4.23
CA LYS A 607 -36.78 -15.46 4.36
C LYS A 607 -37.63 -15.50 3.09
N GLU A 608 -37.00 -15.38 1.92
CA GLU A 608 -37.70 -15.50 0.63
C GLU A 608 -38.34 -16.88 0.46
N ALA A 609 -37.64 -17.94 0.86
CA ALA A 609 -38.15 -19.31 0.86
C ALA A 609 -39.44 -19.45 1.69
N THR A 610 -39.48 -18.86 2.89
CA THR A 610 -40.68 -18.90 3.75
C THR A 610 -41.88 -18.15 3.16
N ALA A 611 -41.63 -17.08 2.38
CA ALA A 611 -42.67 -16.29 1.74
C ALA A 611 -43.18 -16.88 0.41
N SER A 612 -42.49 -17.87 -0.16
CA SER A 612 -42.81 -18.45 -1.46
C SER A 612 -44.08 -19.32 -1.42
N GLU A 613 -45.08 -19.00 -2.25
CA GLU A 613 -46.30 -19.82 -2.36
C GLU A 613 -46.05 -21.19 -3.03
N SER A 614 -45.02 -21.31 -3.87
CA SER A 614 -44.73 -22.53 -4.64
C SER A 614 -43.85 -23.55 -3.91
N MET A 615 -43.34 -23.22 -2.73
CA MET A 615 -42.42 -24.07 -1.98
C MET A 615 -43.17 -25.14 -1.16
N GLU A 616 -42.65 -26.38 -1.18
CA GLU A 616 -43.23 -27.47 -0.39
C GLU A 616 -43.19 -27.18 1.12
N PRO A 617 -44.21 -27.60 1.89
CA PRO A 617 -44.28 -27.33 3.33
C PRO A 617 -43.05 -27.77 4.13
N ILE A 618 -42.41 -28.88 3.74
CA ILE A 618 -41.21 -29.39 4.38
C ILE A 618 -40.01 -28.44 4.25
N HIS A 619 -39.81 -27.83 3.09
CA HIS A 619 -38.74 -26.86 2.89
C HIS A 619 -39.02 -25.55 3.61
N LYS A 620 -40.30 -25.12 3.67
CA LYS A 620 -40.70 -23.97 4.49
C LYS A 620 -40.41 -24.19 5.98
N PHE A 621 -40.70 -25.40 6.48
CA PHE A 621 -40.43 -25.76 7.87
C PHE A 621 -38.93 -25.65 8.20
N TRP A 622 -38.06 -26.26 7.39
CA TRP A 622 -36.61 -26.20 7.63
C TRP A 622 -36.00 -24.81 7.37
N ALA A 623 -36.59 -24.01 6.48
CA ALA A 623 -36.21 -22.60 6.34
C ALA A 623 -36.54 -21.79 7.59
N LEU A 624 -37.73 -21.98 8.18
CA LEU A 624 -38.10 -21.38 9.47
C LEU A 624 -37.21 -21.88 10.60
N ASP A 625 -36.87 -23.18 10.62
CA ASP A 625 -35.98 -23.77 11.61
C ASP A 625 -34.61 -23.09 11.64
N GLY A 626 -33.99 -22.90 10.47
CA GLY A 626 -32.73 -22.18 10.33
C GLY A 626 -32.82 -20.70 10.77
N LEU A 627 -33.92 -20.02 10.45
CA LEU A 627 -34.16 -18.64 10.89
C LEU A 627 -34.29 -18.55 12.42
N VAL A 628 -35.04 -19.47 13.05
CA VAL A 628 -35.20 -19.53 14.50
C VAL A 628 -33.88 -19.85 15.18
N PHE A 629 -33.14 -20.84 14.68
CA PHE A 629 -31.84 -21.22 15.23
C PHE A 629 -30.86 -20.04 15.24
N SER A 630 -30.77 -19.32 14.11
CA SER A 630 -29.93 -18.12 13.99
C SER A 630 -30.31 -17.06 15.04
N GLN A 631 -31.59 -16.74 15.19
CA GLN A 631 -32.05 -15.74 16.17
C GLN A 631 -31.86 -16.18 17.63
N LEU A 632 -32.00 -17.48 17.93
CA LEU A 632 -31.74 -18.00 19.27
C LEU A 632 -30.25 -17.89 19.67
N LYS A 633 -29.34 -17.82 18.68
CA LYS A 633 -27.91 -17.61 18.91
C LYS A 633 -27.58 -16.14 19.21
N ASP A 634 -28.25 -15.21 18.53
CA ASP A 634 -27.99 -13.76 18.63
C ASP A 634 -28.73 -13.06 19.80
N GLY A 635 -29.65 -13.76 20.47
CA GLY A 635 -30.40 -13.27 21.62
C GLY A 635 -31.82 -12.80 21.27
N ALA A 636 -32.71 -12.78 22.27
CA ALA A 636 -34.16 -12.68 22.13
C ALA A 636 -34.65 -11.51 21.24
N SER A 637 -34.97 -11.82 19.99
CA SER A 637 -35.74 -10.96 19.09
C SER A 637 -37.24 -11.22 19.25
N GLU A 638 -38.07 -10.19 19.16
CA GLU A 638 -39.55 -10.32 19.14
C GLU A 638 -40.03 -11.19 17.96
N GLN A 639 -39.19 -11.37 16.94
CA GLN A 639 -39.49 -12.17 15.75
C GLN A 639 -39.51 -13.68 16.00
N ILE A 640 -38.81 -14.19 17.04
CA ILE A 640 -38.73 -15.63 17.32
C ILE A 640 -40.12 -16.22 17.58
N ALA A 641 -40.97 -15.49 18.32
CA ALA A 641 -42.34 -15.93 18.61
C ALA A 641 -43.16 -16.12 17.32
N GLN A 642 -43.08 -15.16 16.39
CA GLN A 642 -43.79 -15.21 15.11
C GLN A 642 -43.31 -16.37 14.22
N LEU A 643 -41.99 -16.62 14.20
CA LEU A 643 -41.42 -17.74 13.45
C LEU A 643 -41.86 -19.09 14.03
N LEU A 644 -41.88 -19.23 15.35
CA LEU A 644 -42.36 -20.44 16.03
C LEU A 644 -43.87 -20.65 15.80
N GLU A 645 -44.68 -19.60 15.81
CA GLU A 645 -46.11 -19.69 15.46
C GLU A 645 -46.31 -20.19 14.02
N ALA A 646 -45.50 -19.71 13.07
CA ALA A 646 -45.54 -20.19 11.69
C ALA A 646 -45.13 -21.67 11.57
N MET A 647 -44.12 -22.12 12.34
CA MET A 647 -43.75 -23.54 12.39
C MET A 647 -44.88 -24.39 13.00
N GLU A 648 -45.55 -23.90 14.05
CA GLU A 648 -46.67 -24.58 14.71
C GLU A 648 -47.88 -24.73 13.78
N ALA A 649 -48.17 -23.70 12.99
CA ALA A 649 -49.20 -23.73 11.95
C ALA A 649 -48.91 -24.83 10.92
N LEU A 650 -47.67 -24.90 10.40
CA LEU A 650 -47.27 -25.96 9.47
C LEU A 650 -47.45 -27.35 10.07
N LEU A 651 -47.02 -27.56 11.32
CA LEU A 651 -47.18 -28.84 12.03
C LEU A 651 -48.65 -29.24 12.25
N THR A 652 -49.55 -28.26 12.28
CA THR A 652 -51.00 -28.49 12.43
C THR A 652 -51.67 -28.76 11.09
N GLU A 653 -51.25 -28.08 10.04
CA GLU A 653 -51.85 -28.16 8.69
C GLU A 653 -51.36 -29.35 7.86
N HIS A 654 -50.16 -29.89 8.16
CA HIS A 654 -49.53 -30.94 7.39
C HIS A 654 -49.01 -32.10 8.26
N GLU A 655 -48.97 -33.30 7.69
CA GLU A 655 -48.38 -34.47 8.37
C GLU A 655 -46.86 -34.42 8.30
N PHE A 656 -46.23 -34.12 9.44
CA PHE A 656 -44.78 -34.16 9.62
C PHE A 656 -44.31 -35.34 10.48
N GLY A 657 -43.06 -35.74 10.25
CA GLY A 657 -42.38 -36.84 10.95
C GLY A 657 -41.91 -36.46 12.36
N TYR A 658 -41.14 -37.37 12.97
CA TYR A 658 -40.62 -37.14 14.32
C TYR A 658 -39.56 -36.03 14.35
N GLN A 659 -38.78 -35.87 13.27
CA GLN A 659 -37.66 -34.92 13.21
C GLN A 659 -38.15 -33.48 13.33
N GLU A 660 -39.17 -33.11 12.55
CA GLU A 660 -39.73 -31.76 12.55
C GLU A 660 -40.40 -31.44 13.89
N ARG A 661 -41.18 -32.38 14.44
CA ARG A 661 -41.81 -32.22 15.76
C ARG A 661 -40.79 -32.05 16.88
N THR A 662 -39.71 -32.82 16.84
CA THR A 662 -38.62 -32.76 17.83
C THR A 662 -37.87 -31.44 17.70
N ALA A 663 -37.52 -31.04 16.48
CA ALA A 663 -36.88 -29.77 16.18
C ALA A 663 -37.72 -28.60 16.71
N TYR A 664 -38.99 -28.49 16.33
CA TYR A 664 -39.89 -27.45 16.83
C TYR A 664 -39.94 -27.42 18.36
N THR A 665 -40.11 -28.58 19.00
CA THR A 665 -40.20 -28.67 20.46
C THR A 665 -38.92 -28.18 21.14
N MET A 666 -37.75 -28.59 20.64
CA MET A 666 -36.45 -28.13 21.14
C MET A 666 -36.30 -26.61 21.05
N LYS A 667 -36.66 -26.00 19.91
CA LYS A 667 -36.58 -24.54 19.73
C LYS A 667 -37.60 -23.80 20.62
N LYS A 668 -38.84 -24.31 20.73
CA LYS A 668 -39.86 -23.76 21.64
C LYS A 668 -39.42 -23.83 23.10
N MET A 669 -38.82 -24.94 23.54
CA MET A 669 -38.26 -25.08 24.89
C MET A 669 -37.16 -24.06 25.17
N LEU A 670 -36.22 -23.86 24.24
CA LEU A 670 -35.16 -22.87 24.40
C LEU A 670 -35.71 -21.45 24.51
N PHE A 671 -36.67 -21.08 23.65
CA PHE A 671 -37.35 -19.78 23.71
C PHE A 671 -38.10 -19.56 25.04
N LEU A 672 -38.88 -20.53 25.49
CA LEU A 672 -39.63 -20.44 26.75
C LEU A 672 -38.71 -20.39 27.98
N SER A 673 -37.56 -21.06 27.91
CA SER A 673 -36.57 -21.01 28.99
C SER A 673 -36.00 -19.60 29.21
N GLU A 674 -35.87 -18.78 28.17
CA GLU A 674 -35.48 -17.37 28.26
C GLU A 674 -36.59 -16.50 28.87
N LYS A 675 -37.86 -16.87 28.64
CA LYS A 675 -39.02 -16.21 29.26
C LYS A 675 -39.26 -16.63 30.71
N GLY A 676 -38.56 -17.66 31.19
CA GLY A 676 -38.68 -18.14 32.57
C GLY A 676 -39.84 -19.11 32.83
N ASP A 677 -40.48 -19.65 31.79
CA ASP A 677 -41.64 -20.55 31.93
C ASP A 677 -41.21 -22.00 32.18
N LEU A 678 -40.92 -22.31 33.45
CA LEU A 678 -40.49 -23.66 33.85
C LEU A 678 -41.58 -24.71 33.62
N SER A 679 -42.85 -24.39 33.91
CA SER A 679 -43.96 -25.34 33.81
C SER A 679 -44.12 -25.85 32.39
N GLU A 680 -44.10 -24.93 31.43
CA GLU A 680 -44.31 -25.28 30.03
C GLU A 680 -43.11 -26.00 29.43
N VAL A 681 -41.88 -25.59 29.78
CA VAL A 681 -40.66 -26.30 29.36
C VAL A 681 -40.66 -27.74 29.85
N GLN A 682 -41.05 -27.99 31.12
CA GLN A 682 -41.14 -29.35 31.65
C GLN A 682 -42.22 -30.17 30.96
N ARG A 683 -43.40 -29.59 30.72
CA ARG A 683 -44.50 -30.24 29.99
C ARG A 683 -44.07 -30.67 28.58
N LEU A 684 -43.45 -29.75 27.83
CA LEU A 684 -42.94 -30.03 26.48
C LEU A 684 -41.85 -31.11 26.49
N ALA A 685 -40.95 -31.08 27.49
CA ALA A 685 -39.92 -32.09 27.63
C ALA A 685 -40.51 -33.50 27.87
N ASP A 686 -41.46 -33.60 28.80
CA ASP A 686 -42.10 -34.86 29.18
C ASP A 686 -42.98 -35.43 28.04
N GLU A 687 -43.62 -34.57 27.26
CA GLU A 687 -44.46 -34.98 26.12
C GLU A 687 -43.64 -35.43 24.91
N ALA A 688 -42.53 -34.75 24.60
CA ALA A 688 -41.71 -35.08 23.43
C ALA A 688 -40.75 -36.25 23.68
N ARG A 689 -40.25 -36.44 24.91
CA ARG A 689 -39.23 -37.45 25.22
C ARG A 689 -39.60 -38.88 24.78
N PRO A 690 -40.85 -39.38 24.95
CA PRO A 690 -41.25 -40.72 24.52
C PRO A 690 -41.30 -40.89 23.00
N GLY A 691 -41.40 -39.80 22.22
CA GLY A 691 -41.46 -39.81 20.76
C GLY A 691 -40.08 -39.86 20.07
N ILE A 692 -39.00 -39.83 20.85
CA ILE A 692 -37.63 -39.85 20.32
C ILE A 692 -37.23 -41.29 19.96
N PRO A 693 -36.78 -41.55 18.73
CA PRO A 693 -36.70 -42.92 18.20
C PRO A 693 -35.48 -43.72 18.67
N ASP A 694 -34.37 -43.06 18.95
CA ASP A 694 -33.09 -43.72 19.23
C ASP A 694 -32.21 -42.93 20.21
N GLU A 695 -31.09 -43.53 20.58
CA GLU A 695 -30.16 -43.00 21.57
C GLU A 695 -29.36 -41.79 21.06
N GLU A 696 -29.24 -41.61 19.75
CA GLU A 696 -28.56 -40.45 19.16
C GLU A 696 -29.39 -39.19 19.32
N HIS A 697 -30.64 -39.24 18.85
CA HIS A 697 -31.58 -38.14 19.00
C HIS A 697 -31.90 -37.86 20.48
N ALA A 698 -31.88 -38.90 21.32
CA ALA A 698 -32.03 -38.77 22.77
C ALA A 698 -30.93 -37.93 23.42
N ARG A 699 -29.66 -38.10 23.03
CA ARG A 699 -28.54 -37.29 23.56
C ARG A 699 -28.71 -35.82 23.21
N ILE A 700 -29.06 -35.52 21.95
CA ILE A 700 -29.27 -34.15 21.45
C ILE A 700 -30.43 -33.47 22.18
N PHE A 701 -31.55 -34.16 22.34
CA PHE A 701 -32.70 -33.63 23.08
C PHE A 701 -32.40 -33.39 24.57
N ASP A 702 -31.79 -34.38 25.23
CA ASP A 702 -31.43 -34.25 26.66
C ASP A 702 -30.41 -33.12 26.87
N TYR A 703 -29.49 -32.91 25.92
CA TYR A 703 -28.59 -31.76 25.91
C TYR A 703 -29.36 -30.44 25.82
N THR A 704 -30.27 -30.28 24.87
CA THR A 704 -31.10 -29.08 24.75
C THR A 704 -31.96 -28.84 25.98
N TYR A 705 -32.53 -29.89 26.57
CA TYR A 705 -33.28 -29.76 27.81
C TYR A 705 -32.39 -29.33 28.99
N ALA A 706 -31.14 -29.81 29.05
CA ALA A 706 -30.17 -29.35 30.04
C ALA A 706 -29.85 -27.85 29.88
N ILE A 707 -29.73 -27.33 28.65
CA ILE A 707 -29.59 -25.88 28.38
C ILE A 707 -30.80 -25.13 28.95
N ALA A 708 -32.02 -25.57 28.63
CA ALA A 708 -33.24 -24.92 29.09
C ALA A 708 -33.31 -24.89 30.63
N LEU A 709 -32.97 -25.99 31.31
CA LEU A 709 -32.89 -26.06 32.77
C LEU A 709 -31.82 -25.13 33.35
N TRP A 710 -30.67 -25.01 32.69
CA TRP A 710 -29.60 -24.09 33.10
C TRP A 710 -30.06 -22.62 33.00
N ARG A 711 -30.68 -22.23 31.87
CA ARG A 711 -31.28 -20.89 31.68
C ARG A 711 -32.35 -20.58 32.75
N LEU A 712 -33.16 -21.58 33.12
CA LEU A 712 -34.16 -21.52 34.20
C LEU A 712 -33.57 -21.60 35.62
N LYS A 713 -32.24 -21.53 35.75
CA LYS A 713 -31.48 -21.58 37.02
C LYS A 713 -31.73 -22.86 37.84
N ARG A 714 -32.12 -23.96 37.19
CA ARG A 714 -32.27 -25.30 37.81
C ARG A 714 -30.95 -26.08 37.74
N TYR A 715 -29.88 -25.47 38.25
CA TYR A 715 -28.51 -25.94 38.04
C TYR A 715 -28.25 -27.41 38.40
N LYS A 716 -28.82 -27.90 39.51
CA LYS A 716 -28.65 -29.30 39.93
C LYS A 716 -29.29 -30.30 38.94
N GLN A 717 -30.45 -29.97 38.39
CA GLN A 717 -31.12 -30.81 37.40
C GLN A 717 -30.38 -30.76 36.06
N ALA A 718 -30.00 -29.55 35.63
CA ALA A 718 -29.18 -29.34 34.44
C ALA A 718 -27.85 -30.11 34.52
N GLU A 719 -27.15 -30.04 35.66
CA GLU A 719 -25.89 -30.76 35.90
C GLU A 719 -26.07 -32.26 35.78
N THR A 720 -27.08 -32.82 36.45
CA THR A 720 -27.34 -34.27 36.44
C THR A 720 -27.62 -34.77 35.02
N LEU A 721 -28.44 -34.03 34.27
CA LEU A 721 -28.80 -34.38 32.90
C LEU A 721 -27.60 -34.23 31.95
N CYS A 722 -26.87 -33.12 32.03
CA CYS A 722 -25.71 -32.84 31.20
C CYS A 722 -24.56 -33.83 31.46
N GLN A 723 -24.29 -34.19 32.72
CA GLN A 723 -23.33 -35.25 33.05
C GLN A 723 -23.69 -36.60 32.43
N SER A 724 -24.99 -36.94 32.40
CA SER A 724 -25.48 -38.14 31.72
C SER A 724 -25.21 -38.09 30.21
N VAL A 725 -25.46 -36.95 29.56
CA VAL A 725 -25.16 -36.74 28.14
C VAL A 725 -23.66 -36.89 27.86
N VAL A 726 -22.80 -36.18 28.61
CA VAL A 726 -21.34 -36.25 28.48
C VAL A 726 -20.84 -37.69 28.62
N LYS A 727 -21.34 -38.41 29.64
CA LYS A 727 -20.97 -39.82 29.88
C LYS A 727 -21.32 -40.70 28.67
N ARG A 728 -22.51 -40.56 28.12
CA ARG A 728 -22.97 -41.36 26.96
C ARG A 728 -22.13 -41.09 25.70
N TYR A 729 -21.69 -39.85 25.47
CA TYR A 729 -20.77 -39.54 24.38
C TYR A 729 -19.37 -40.12 24.60
N TYR A 730 -18.84 -40.06 25.82
CA TYR A 730 -17.58 -40.73 26.15
C TYR A 730 -17.64 -42.24 25.92
N GLU A 731 -18.75 -42.89 26.32
CA GLU A 731 -19.01 -44.31 26.06
C GLU A 731 -19.08 -44.61 24.54
N LEU A 732 -19.76 -43.76 23.76
CA LEU A 732 -19.82 -43.88 22.29
C LEU A 732 -18.43 -43.88 21.65
N PHE A 733 -17.55 -42.98 22.10
CA PHE A 733 -16.17 -42.89 21.61
C PHE A 733 -15.22 -43.94 22.20
N GLY A 734 -15.64 -44.71 23.19
CA GLY A 734 -14.80 -45.73 23.83
C GLY A 734 -13.63 -45.16 24.64
N ILE A 735 -13.73 -43.91 25.09
CA ILE A 735 -12.68 -43.24 25.87
C ILE A 735 -13.23 -42.69 27.19
N THR A 736 -12.35 -42.44 28.15
CA THR A 736 -12.69 -41.77 29.42
C THR A 736 -12.08 -40.36 29.47
N PRO A 737 -12.52 -39.50 30.41
CA PRO A 737 -11.87 -38.20 30.62
C PRO A 737 -10.35 -38.31 30.89
N LEU A 738 -9.88 -39.40 31.52
CA LEU A 738 -8.45 -39.62 31.77
C LEU A 738 -7.66 -39.87 30.48
N ASP A 739 -8.28 -40.48 29.47
CA ASP A 739 -7.63 -40.74 28.19
C ASP A 739 -7.37 -39.45 27.40
N VAL A 740 -8.14 -38.40 27.66
CA VAL A 740 -8.01 -37.09 27.01
C VAL A 740 -6.80 -36.30 27.54
N MET A 741 -6.36 -36.60 28.76
CA MET A 741 -5.30 -35.89 29.45
C MET A 741 -3.96 -36.03 28.71
N GLY A 742 -3.27 -34.91 28.49
CA GLY A 742 -1.94 -34.87 27.86
C GLY A 742 -1.89 -35.25 26.37
N LYS A 743 -3.01 -35.57 25.72
CA LYS A 743 -3.07 -35.89 24.28
C LYS A 743 -3.62 -34.71 23.47
N ASN A 744 -3.02 -34.44 22.31
CA ASN A 744 -3.51 -33.45 21.36
C ASN A 744 -4.61 -34.06 20.46
N SER A 745 -5.36 -33.20 19.76
CA SER A 745 -6.50 -33.58 18.91
C SER A 745 -6.17 -34.65 17.86
N ASP A 746 -4.98 -34.57 17.26
CA ASP A 746 -4.46 -35.54 16.29
C ASP A 746 -4.24 -36.93 16.91
N VAL A 747 -3.69 -36.99 18.12
CA VAL A 747 -3.52 -38.23 18.86
C VAL A 747 -4.87 -38.78 19.32
N LEU A 748 -5.78 -37.90 19.79
CA LEU A 748 -7.12 -38.29 20.21
C LEU A 748 -7.93 -38.92 19.08
N TRP A 749 -7.82 -38.37 17.87
CA TRP A 749 -8.45 -38.94 16.69
C TRP A 749 -8.07 -40.40 16.45
N THR A 750 -6.84 -40.81 16.79
CA THR A 750 -6.37 -42.19 16.57
C THR A 750 -6.87 -43.21 17.59
N ILE A 751 -7.44 -42.78 18.71
CA ILE A 751 -7.83 -43.66 19.83
C ILE A 751 -9.34 -43.74 20.05
N ILE A 752 -10.13 -42.87 19.42
CA ILE A 752 -11.59 -42.89 19.53
C ILE A 752 -12.20 -43.90 18.56
N ASN A 753 -13.38 -44.40 18.91
CA ASN A 753 -14.25 -45.06 17.94
C ASN A 753 -14.74 -44.04 16.90
N HIS A 754 -14.92 -44.49 15.64
CA HIS A 754 -15.47 -43.68 14.55
C HIS A 754 -16.87 -44.19 14.18
N PRO A 755 -17.92 -43.83 14.96
CA PRO A 755 -19.29 -44.09 14.56
C PRO A 755 -19.66 -43.34 13.27
N GLU A 756 -20.79 -43.68 12.66
CA GLU A 756 -21.39 -42.82 11.63
C GLU A 756 -21.58 -41.40 12.20
N ASN A 757 -21.40 -40.37 11.36
CA ASN A 757 -21.46 -38.95 11.76
C ASN A 757 -20.52 -38.57 12.94
N VAL A 758 -19.37 -39.25 13.06
CA VAL A 758 -18.37 -39.03 14.12
C VAL A 758 -18.06 -37.56 14.41
N HIS A 759 -17.99 -36.69 13.40
CA HIS A 759 -17.68 -35.27 13.60
C HIS A 759 -18.77 -34.52 14.36
N GLU A 760 -20.04 -34.73 14.02
CA GLU A 760 -21.17 -34.14 14.75
C GLU A 760 -21.18 -34.61 16.20
N HIS A 761 -20.96 -35.91 16.43
CA HIS A 761 -20.90 -36.44 17.78
C HIS A 761 -19.74 -35.86 18.61
N ILE A 762 -18.57 -35.63 17.99
CA ILE A 762 -17.43 -35.02 18.69
C ILE A 762 -17.79 -33.58 19.07
N LYS A 763 -18.46 -32.85 18.17
CA LYS A 763 -18.91 -31.50 18.43
C LYS A 763 -19.92 -31.48 19.58
N HIS A 764 -20.97 -32.30 19.54
CA HIS A 764 -21.95 -32.39 20.62
C HIS A 764 -21.34 -32.78 21.98
N LEU A 765 -20.28 -33.60 21.99
CA LEU A 765 -19.51 -33.85 23.23
C LEU A 765 -18.81 -32.57 23.71
N ALA A 766 -18.20 -31.80 22.82
CA ALA A 766 -17.57 -30.53 23.15
C ALA A 766 -18.60 -29.53 23.71
N ASP A 767 -19.75 -29.40 23.07
CA ASP A 767 -20.85 -28.53 23.50
C ASP A 767 -21.38 -28.95 24.89
N ALA A 768 -21.55 -30.25 25.12
CA ALA A 768 -22.00 -30.77 26.41
C ALA A 768 -20.95 -30.58 27.52
N LEU A 769 -19.66 -30.73 27.23
CA LEU A 769 -18.57 -30.46 28.18
C LEU A 769 -18.52 -28.98 28.56
N GLU A 770 -18.71 -28.12 27.58
CA GLU A 770 -18.79 -26.69 27.78
C GLU A 770 -20.01 -26.29 28.64
N LEU A 771 -21.20 -26.79 28.30
CA LEU A 771 -22.41 -26.54 29.09
C LEU A 771 -22.21 -26.99 30.54
N LEU A 772 -21.58 -28.14 30.75
CA LEU A 772 -21.27 -28.64 32.09
C LEU A 772 -20.29 -27.72 32.84
N ALA A 773 -19.31 -27.14 32.15
CA ALA A 773 -18.42 -26.12 32.74
C ALA A 773 -19.22 -24.87 33.17
N ASN A 774 -20.10 -24.38 32.31
CA ASN A 774 -20.94 -23.21 32.59
C ASN A 774 -21.94 -23.46 33.74
N ILE A 775 -22.50 -24.67 33.84
CA ILE A 775 -23.35 -25.09 34.97
C ILE A 775 -22.54 -25.15 36.26
N ASN A 776 -21.28 -25.59 36.22
CA ASN A 776 -20.41 -25.64 37.39
C ASN A 776 -20.01 -24.25 37.87
N ASP A 777 -19.68 -23.34 36.95
CA ASP A 777 -19.36 -21.95 37.27
C ASP A 777 -20.54 -21.21 37.91
N ALA A 778 -21.76 -21.40 37.38
CA ALA A 778 -22.98 -20.86 37.98
C ALA A 778 -23.24 -21.36 39.41
N GLN A 779 -22.65 -22.51 39.77
CA GLN A 779 -22.69 -23.08 41.12
C GLN A 779 -21.44 -22.76 41.96
N GLY A 780 -20.48 -22.00 41.43
CA GLY A 780 -19.20 -21.71 42.09
C GLY A 780 -18.27 -22.92 42.23
N LYS A 781 -18.46 -23.97 41.42
CA LYS A 781 -17.62 -25.18 41.39
C LYS A 781 -16.47 -25.00 40.42
N VAL A 782 -15.32 -25.59 40.73
CA VAL A 782 -14.12 -25.53 39.89
C VAL A 782 -14.07 -26.75 38.96
N SER A 783 -13.83 -26.53 37.67
CA SER A 783 -13.88 -27.58 36.64
C SER A 783 -12.65 -27.59 35.74
N PRO A 784 -11.46 -27.91 36.28
CA PRO A 784 -10.19 -27.53 35.68
C PRO A 784 -9.92 -28.13 34.28
N PHE A 785 -10.60 -29.20 33.89
CA PHE A 785 -10.32 -29.92 32.64
C PHE A 785 -11.47 -29.89 31.62
N LEU A 786 -12.68 -29.45 32.00
CA LEU A 786 -13.85 -29.52 31.10
C LEU A 786 -13.65 -28.66 29.84
N ARG A 787 -13.24 -27.40 30.02
CA ARG A 787 -12.96 -26.47 28.92
C ARG A 787 -11.79 -26.91 28.06
N ILE A 788 -10.73 -27.44 28.67
CA ILE A 788 -9.57 -27.99 27.95
C ILE A 788 -10.02 -29.16 27.06
N HIS A 789 -10.88 -30.05 27.56
CA HIS A 789 -11.42 -31.15 26.77
C HIS A 789 -12.30 -30.64 25.63
N ALA A 790 -13.22 -29.72 25.92
CA ALA A 790 -14.08 -29.10 24.90
C ALA A 790 -13.25 -28.45 23.78
N MET A 791 -12.22 -27.66 24.09
CA MET A 791 -11.32 -27.07 23.09
C MET A 791 -10.65 -28.13 22.20
N LYS A 792 -10.19 -29.24 22.78
CA LYS A 792 -9.55 -30.32 22.00
C LYS A 792 -10.54 -30.95 21.01
N PHE A 793 -11.79 -31.16 21.44
CA PHE A 793 -12.83 -31.74 20.59
C PHE A 793 -13.33 -30.75 19.53
N TYR A 794 -13.49 -29.46 19.84
CA TYR A 794 -13.77 -28.44 18.82
C TYR A 794 -12.66 -28.32 17.77
N ASN A 795 -11.39 -28.45 18.20
CA ASN A 795 -10.27 -28.48 17.28
C ASN A 795 -10.30 -29.73 16.37
N MET A 796 -10.79 -30.88 16.86
CA MET A 796 -10.96 -32.10 16.05
C MET A 796 -12.07 -31.95 14.98
N THR A 797 -13.06 -31.10 15.22
CA THR A 797 -14.19 -30.87 14.31
C THR A 797 -14.06 -29.62 13.46
N ALA A 798 -12.93 -28.91 13.56
CA ALA A 798 -12.71 -27.63 12.90
C ALA A 798 -13.83 -26.61 13.19
N ALA A 799 -14.19 -26.46 14.48
CA ALA A 799 -15.15 -25.50 14.99
C ALA A 799 -14.43 -24.30 15.66
N PRO A 800 -13.88 -23.36 14.87
CA PRO A 800 -12.98 -22.32 15.38
C PRO A 800 -13.69 -21.32 16.29
N GLU A 801 -14.95 -20.99 15.99
CA GLU A 801 -15.74 -20.01 16.74
C GLU A 801 -16.01 -20.50 18.16
N SER A 802 -16.46 -21.75 18.29
CA SER A 802 -16.66 -22.40 19.60
C SER A 802 -15.36 -22.63 20.35
N LEU A 803 -14.27 -23.00 19.65
CA LEU A 803 -12.95 -23.14 20.28
C LEU A 803 -12.46 -21.82 20.89
N VAL A 804 -12.53 -20.72 20.12
CA VAL A 804 -12.10 -19.39 20.57
C VAL A 804 -12.91 -18.97 21.79
N ARG A 805 -14.23 -19.11 21.74
CA ARG A 805 -15.13 -18.77 22.85
C ARG A 805 -14.80 -19.54 24.13
N VAL A 806 -14.66 -20.87 24.07
CA VAL A 806 -14.25 -21.67 25.24
C VAL A 806 -12.83 -21.34 25.70
N GLY A 807 -11.93 -21.02 24.78
CA GLY A 807 -10.57 -20.59 25.10
C GLY A 807 -10.52 -19.28 25.87
N GLN A 808 -11.37 -18.31 25.53
CA GLN A 808 -11.52 -17.06 26.28
C GLN A 808 -12.05 -17.32 27.70
N ASP A 809 -13.08 -18.15 27.84
CA ASP A 809 -13.62 -18.52 29.15
C ASP A 809 -12.57 -19.26 30.00
N LEU A 810 -11.75 -20.12 29.37
CA LEU A 810 -10.65 -20.80 30.04
C LEU A 810 -9.60 -19.78 30.51
N ALA A 811 -9.24 -18.80 29.69
CA ALA A 811 -8.30 -17.76 30.09
C ALA A 811 -8.83 -16.96 31.30
N ASP A 812 -10.13 -16.63 31.33
CA ASP A 812 -10.77 -15.96 32.46
C ASP A 812 -10.77 -16.82 33.73
N GLU A 813 -10.96 -18.15 33.61
CA GLU A 813 -10.86 -19.07 34.75
C GLU A 813 -9.44 -19.07 35.34
N PHE A 814 -8.41 -19.01 34.50
CA PHE A 814 -7.02 -18.88 34.94
C PHE A 814 -6.76 -17.51 35.60
N VAL A 815 -7.31 -16.41 35.05
CA VAL A 815 -7.27 -15.08 35.66
C VAL A 815 -7.93 -15.07 37.04
N ALA A 816 -9.10 -15.70 37.20
CA ALA A 816 -9.81 -15.82 38.47
C ALA A 816 -8.98 -16.55 39.54
N ARG A 817 -8.16 -17.52 39.12
CA ARG A 817 -7.19 -18.24 39.97
C ARG A 817 -5.87 -17.50 40.17
N LYS A 818 -5.71 -16.31 39.57
CA LYS A 818 -4.47 -15.51 39.54
C LYS A 818 -3.29 -16.20 38.83
N ASP A 819 -3.58 -17.15 37.95
CA ASP A 819 -2.59 -17.75 37.07
C ASP A 819 -2.54 -16.97 35.75
N TYR A 820 -1.93 -15.79 35.79
CA TYR A 820 -1.85 -14.91 34.62
C TYR A 820 -0.92 -15.44 33.53
N VAL A 821 0.05 -16.29 33.89
CA VAL A 821 0.96 -16.93 32.93
C VAL A 821 0.20 -17.97 32.13
N GLY A 822 -0.55 -18.86 32.82
CA GLY A 822 -1.39 -19.84 32.13
C GLY A 822 -2.50 -19.18 31.29
N ALA A 823 -3.13 -18.10 31.77
CA ALA A 823 -4.10 -17.34 30.98
C ALA A 823 -3.46 -16.79 29.69
N ARG A 824 -2.23 -16.25 29.78
CA ARG A 824 -1.48 -15.76 28.62
C ARG A 824 -1.15 -16.88 27.64
N GLU A 825 -0.69 -18.03 28.14
CA GLU A 825 -0.38 -19.20 27.32
C GLU A 825 -1.60 -19.71 26.55
N VAL A 826 -2.78 -19.75 27.18
CA VAL A 826 -4.04 -20.11 26.52
C VAL A 826 -4.32 -19.16 25.34
N MET A 827 -4.21 -17.85 25.57
CA MET A 827 -4.47 -16.85 24.52
C MET A 827 -3.45 -16.94 23.37
N GLU A 828 -2.16 -17.00 23.68
CA GLU A 828 -1.07 -17.00 22.69
C GLU A 828 -1.00 -18.29 21.88
N GLN A 829 -1.27 -19.45 22.48
CA GLN A 829 -1.08 -20.76 21.84
C GLN A 829 -2.34 -21.32 21.21
N HIS A 830 -3.54 -20.94 21.70
CA HIS A 830 -4.78 -21.59 21.30
C HIS A 830 -5.86 -20.64 20.79
N VAL A 831 -5.96 -19.41 21.30
CA VAL A 831 -7.03 -18.48 20.91
C VAL A 831 -6.62 -17.58 19.75
N LEU A 832 -5.59 -16.75 19.93
CA LEU A 832 -5.13 -15.79 18.91
C LEU A 832 -4.70 -16.46 17.59
N PRO A 833 -3.98 -17.60 17.58
CA PRO A 833 -3.67 -18.28 16.33
C PRO A 833 -4.91 -18.72 15.56
N VAL A 834 -5.95 -19.20 16.26
CA VAL A 834 -7.19 -19.67 15.63
C VAL A 834 -7.99 -18.50 15.07
N VAL A 835 -8.12 -17.39 15.80
CA VAL A 835 -8.76 -16.16 15.30
C VAL A 835 -8.13 -15.70 13.99
N ASN A 836 -6.79 -15.66 13.94
CA ASN A 836 -6.05 -15.26 12.75
C ASN A 836 -6.16 -16.26 11.59
N THR A 837 -6.07 -17.56 11.88
CA THR A 837 -6.04 -18.60 10.83
C THR A 837 -7.43 -18.89 10.26
N ALA A 838 -8.46 -18.89 11.10
CA ALA A 838 -9.85 -19.10 10.70
C ALA A 838 -10.54 -17.83 10.18
N GLY A 839 -9.89 -16.67 10.27
CA GLY A 839 -10.45 -15.41 9.78
C GLY A 839 -11.65 -14.92 10.60
N LEU A 840 -11.66 -15.15 11.92
CA LEU A 840 -12.74 -14.73 12.82
C LEU A 840 -12.64 -13.24 13.16
N VAL A 841 -12.69 -12.39 12.13
CA VAL A 841 -12.43 -10.95 12.21
C VAL A 841 -13.40 -10.24 13.18
N GLN A 842 -14.64 -10.72 13.30
CA GLN A 842 -15.62 -10.16 14.22
C GLN A 842 -15.24 -10.34 15.70
N ARG A 843 -14.45 -11.37 16.03
CA ARG A 843 -13.92 -11.60 17.38
C ARG A 843 -12.58 -10.94 17.64
N LEU A 844 -11.93 -10.39 16.60
CA LEU A 844 -10.57 -9.87 16.67
C LEU A 844 -10.39 -8.87 17.81
N VAL A 845 -11.28 -7.86 17.88
CA VAL A 845 -11.17 -6.78 18.87
C VAL A 845 -11.39 -7.32 20.28
N GLN A 846 -12.47 -8.08 20.50
CA GLN A 846 -12.83 -8.66 21.80
C GLN A 846 -11.72 -9.56 22.36
N VAL A 847 -11.18 -10.46 21.54
CA VAL A 847 -10.12 -11.40 21.97
C VAL A 847 -8.83 -10.65 22.31
N ARG A 848 -8.45 -9.67 21.48
CA ARG A 848 -7.20 -8.92 21.69
C ARG A 848 -7.30 -7.94 22.86
N SER A 849 -8.47 -7.37 23.11
CA SER A 849 -8.69 -6.47 24.25
C SER A 849 -8.69 -7.24 25.58
N GLN A 850 -9.28 -8.45 25.63
CA GLN A 850 -9.11 -9.39 26.76
C GLN A 850 -7.63 -9.77 26.96
N TYR A 851 -6.92 -10.08 25.87
CA TYR A 851 -5.49 -10.39 25.93
C TYR A 851 -4.65 -9.23 26.49
N ALA A 852 -4.96 -7.99 26.13
CA ALA A 852 -4.31 -6.81 26.70
C ALA A 852 -4.52 -6.69 28.23
N VAL A 853 -5.71 -7.03 28.74
CA VAL A 853 -5.96 -7.09 30.19
C VAL A 853 -5.11 -8.18 30.84
N ILE A 854 -5.02 -9.37 30.23
CA ILE A 854 -4.18 -10.47 30.74
C ILE A 854 -2.70 -10.07 30.78
N LEU A 855 -2.19 -9.40 29.75
CA LEU A 855 -0.83 -8.83 29.74
C LEU A 855 -0.62 -7.84 30.89
N ALA A 856 -1.58 -6.95 31.13
CA ALA A 856 -1.49 -5.98 32.23
C ALA A 856 -1.50 -6.68 33.61
N LEU A 857 -2.31 -7.73 33.79
CA LEU A 857 -2.35 -8.53 35.02
C LEU A 857 -1.06 -9.33 35.23
N ALA A 858 -0.43 -9.81 34.14
CA ALA A 858 0.87 -10.47 34.17
C ALA A 858 2.04 -9.50 34.41
N GLY A 859 1.80 -8.19 34.45
CA GLY A 859 2.81 -7.14 34.69
C GLY A 859 3.46 -6.56 33.43
N GLU A 860 3.04 -7.00 32.25
CA GLU A 860 3.52 -6.57 30.93
C GLU A 860 2.80 -5.29 30.45
N HIS A 861 2.73 -4.26 31.31
CA HIS A 861 1.90 -3.07 31.07
C HIS A 861 2.23 -2.33 29.75
N LYS A 862 3.50 -2.31 29.33
CA LYS A 862 3.91 -1.70 28.05
C LYS A 862 3.35 -2.46 26.85
N GLN A 863 3.31 -3.80 26.93
CA GLN A 863 2.76 -4.63 25.86
C GLN A 863 1.23 -4.49 25.82
N ALA A 864 0.58 -4.48 26.99
CA ALA A 864 -0.86 -4.22 27.10
C ALA A 864 -1.24 -2.87 26.47
N GLU A 865 -0.51 -1.79 26.80
CA GLU A 865 -0.76 -0.46 26.24
C GLU A 865 -0.47 -0.41 24.73
N ALA A 866 0.59 -1.08 24.27
CA ALA A 866 0.88 -1.19 22.84
C ALA A 866 -0.23 -1.94 22.09
N GLU A 867 -0.80 -2.98 22.69
CA GLU A 867 -1.90 -3.74 22.11
C GLU A 867 -3.19 -2.91 22.04
N MET A 868 -3.54 -2.18 23.12
CA MET A 868 -4.68 -1.27 23.09
C MET A 868 -4.54 -0.14 22.06
N ARG A 869 -3.33 0.40 21.87
CA ARG A 869 -3.06 1.37 20.80
C ARG A 869 -3.27 0.80 19.40
N ARG A 870 -2.95 -0.48 19.18
CA ARG A 870 -3.24 -1.13 17.88
C ARG A 870 -4.74 -1.31 17.65
N LEU A 871 -5.52 -1.44 18.72
CA LEU A 871 -6.97 -1.59 18.66
C LEU A 871 -7.72 -0.24 18.57
N GLU A 872 -7.08 0.88 18.90
CA GLU A 872 -7.69 2.22 18.87
C GLU A 872 -8.40 2.56 17.53
N PRO A 873 -7.83 2.24 16.34
CA PRO A 873 -8.52 2.46 15.05
C PRO A 873 -9.87 1.74 14.88
N TYR A 874 -10.15 0.72 15.70
CA TYR A 874 -11.39 -0.05 15.64
C TYR A 874 -12.50 0.53 16.50
N PHE A 875 -12.19 1.39 17.48
CA PHE A 875 -13.15 1.79 18.52
C PHE A 875 -14.33 2.59 18.00
N GLU A 876 -14.12 3.40 16.96
CA GLU A 876 -15.19 4.21 16.35
C GLU A 876 -16.22 3.34 15.62
N GLY A 877 -15.81 2.20 15.08
CA GLY A 877 -16.70 1.22 14.44
C GLY A 877 -17.35 0.21 15.40
N LEU A 878 -17.09 0.28 16.70
CA LEU A 878 -17.76 -0.56 17.70
C LEU A 878 -19.11 0.01 18.10
N THR A 879 -20.08 -0.87 18.34
CA THR A 879 -21.44 -0.51 18.77
C THR A 879 -21.85 -1.20 20.07
N GLY A 880 -22.77 -0.58 20.82
CA GLY A 880 -23.39 -1.18 22.00
C GLY A 880 -22.40 -1.72 23.04
N ASP A 881 -22.62 -2.96 23.45
CA ASP A 881 -21.89 -3.63 24.53
C ASP A 881 -20.39 -3.81 24.22
N GLN A 882 -20.02 -4.00 22.95
CA GLN A 882 -18.62 -4.18 22.56
C GLN A 882 -17.77 -2.93 22.84
N ARG A 883 -18.34 -1.74 22.63
CA ARG A 883 -17.66 -0.48 22.91
C ARG A 883 -17.45 -0.30 24.41
N GLN A 884 -18.50 -0.56 25.19
CA GLN A 884 -18.43 -0.47 26.65
C GLN A 884 -17.41 -1.44 27.23
N GLU A 885 -17.38 -2.68 26.72
CA GLU A 885 -16.41 -3.70 27.14
C GLU A 885 -14.96 -3.21 26.96
N VAL A 886 -14.63 -2.66 25.80
CA VAL A 886 -13.28 -2.17 25.49
C VAL A 886 -12.90 -0.93 26.32
N GLU A 887 -13.85 -0.03 26.59
CA GLU A 887 -13.64 1.13 27.45
C GLU A 887 -13.38 0.71 28.91
N ASP A 888 -14.12 -0.28 29.42
CA ASP A 888 -13.94 -0.86 30.74
C ASP A 888 -12.56 -1.54 30.86
N GLN A 889 -12.18 -2.33 29.87
CA GLN A 889 -10.87 -2.98 29.80
C GLN A 889 -9.71 -1.98 29.74
N SER A 890 -9.85 -0.91 28.96
CA SER A 890 -8.88 0.20 28.92
C SER A 890 -8.70 0.84 30.29
N THR A 891 -9.80 1.05 31.02
CA THR A 891 -9.79 1.59 32.38
C THR A 891 -9.08 0.66 33.36
N ILE A 892 -9.32 -0.65 33.25
CA ILE A 892 -8.63 -1.68 34.06
C ILE A 892 -7.12 -1.63 33.81
N ILE A 893 -6.68 -1.59 32.56
CA ILE A 893 -5.25 -1.57 32.19
C ILE A 893 -4.57 -0.31 32.76
N ALA A 894 -5.19 0.86 32.61
CA ALA A 894 -4.67 2.12 33.15
C ALA A 894 -4.53 2.08 34.68
N HIS A 895 -5.53 1.52 35.39
CA HIS A 895 -5.50 1.36 36.84
C HIS A 895 -4.41 0.41 37.31
N LEU A 896 -4.21 -0.72 36.62
CA LEU A 896 -3.15 -1.68 36.90
C LEU A 896 -1.76 -1.06 36.71
N ALA A 897 -1.56 -0.31 35.62
CA ALA A 897 -0.31 0.40 35.35
C ALA A 897 -0.01 1.46 36.43
N TYR A 898 -1.02 2.23 36.83
CA TYR A 898 -0.90 3.22 37.92
C TYR A 898 -0.52 2.57 39.25
N LYS A 899 -1.19 1.47 39.64
CA LYS A 899 -0.87 0.71 40.86
C LYS A 899 0.57 0.16 40.84
N ALA A 900 1.02 -0.36 39.70
CA ALA A 900 2.37 -0.87 39.55
C ALA A 900 3.43 0.25 39.68
N ALA A 901 3.18 1.42 39.09
CA ALA A 901 4.04 2.59 39.23
C ALA A 901 4.11 3.06 40.70
N GLN A 902 2.97 3.14 41.39
CA GLN A 902 2.89 3.47 42.82
C GLN A 902 3.67 2.49 43.69
N SER A 903 3.58 1.19 43.43
CA SER A 903 4.32 0.14 44.14
C SER A 903 5.84 0.28 43.95
N LYS A 904 6.30 0.55 42.72
CA LYS A 904 7.72 0.81 42.43
C LYS A 904 8.24 2.04 43.19
N ILE A 905 7.51 3.16 43.14
CA ILE A 905 7.84 4.38 43.89
C ILE A 905 7.98 4.10 45.40
N THR A 906 7.02 3.35 45.96
CA THR A 906 7.04 2.98 47.39
C THR A 906 8.24 2.09 47.75
N LYS A 907 8.66 1.19 46.85
CA LYS A 907 9.82 0.31 47.05
C LYS A 907 11.16 1.05 47.00
N TYR A 908 11.26 2.12 46.19
CA TYR A 908 12.47 2.95 46.07
C TYR A 908 12.65 3.93 47.23
N LEU A 909 11.56 4.40 47.85
CA LEU A 909 11.60 5.49 48.84
C LEU A 909 11.60 5.02 50.30
N GLY A 910 11.54 3.71 50.55
CA GLY A 910 11.43 3.14 51.90
C GLY A 910 10.05 3.40 52.54
N PRO A 911 9.79 2.90 53.76
CA PRO A 911 8.52 3.14 54.45
C PRO A 911 8.40 4.63 54.82
N VAL A 912 7.58 5.37 54.07
CA VAL A 912 7.30 6.79 54.31
C VAL A 912 6.24 6.92 55.40
N GLY A 913 6.51 7.76 56.40
CA GLY A 913 5.59 7.96 57.53
C GLY A 913 4.25 8.51 57.07
N ARG A 914 3.13 8.02 57.62
CA ARG A 914 1.75 8.43 57.25
C ARG A 914 1.51 9.94 57.19
N ASN A 915 2.26 10.73 57.96
CA ASN A 915 2.15 12.20 58.02
C ASN A 915 3.25 12.95 57.27
N GLU A 916 4.22 12.26 56.68
CA GLU A 916 5.32 12.85 55.90
C GLU A 916 4.83 13.30 54.51
N PRO A 917 5.54 14.22 53.84
CA PRO A 917 5.24 14.63 52.48
C PRO A 917 5.27 13.43 51.53
N CYS A 918 4.30 13.37 50.63
CA CYS A 918 4.17 12.26 49.71
C CYS A 918 5.34 12.26 48.70
N PRO A 919 6.02 11.12 48.49
CA PRO A 919 7.23 11.07 47.66
C PRO A 919 7.03 11.37 46.17
N CYS A 920 5.78 11.43 45.70
CA CYS A 920 5.45 11.79 44.33
C CYS A 920 5.64 13.29 44.01
N GLY A 921 6.11 14.10 44.97
CA GLY A 921 6.32 15.55 44.77
C GLY A 921 5.04 16.40 44.85
N SER A 922 3.89 15.81 45.18
CA SER A 922 2.59 16.53 45.24
C SER A 922 2.44 17.52 46.39
N GLY A 923 3.37 17.56 47.35
CA GLY A 923 3.31 18.39 48.56
C GLY A 923 2.25 17.97 49.60
N LYS A 924 1.40 16.98 49.31
CA LYS A 924 0.38 16.46 50.24
C LYS A 924 0.99 15.45 51.22
N LYS A 925 0.42 15.28 52.42
CA LYS A 925 0.81 14.19 53.35
C LYS A 925 0.54 12.82 52.74
N TYR A 926 1.39 11.82 52.97
CA TYR A 926 1.29 10.48 52.38
C TYR A 926 -0.12 9.88 52.56
N LYS A 927 -0.71 9.95 53.76
CA LYS A 927 -2.10 9.47 54.03
C LYS A 927 -3.23 10.17 53.26
N LYS A 928 -2.95 11.29 52.57
CA LYS A 928 -3.91 12.05 51.76
C LYS A 928 -3.58 11.99 50.26
N CYS A 929 -2.70 11.06 49.87
CA CYS A 929 -2.25 10.85 48.51
C CYS A 929 -2.01 9.34 48.30
N HIS A 930 -0.76 8.88 48.21
CA HIS A 930 -0.45 7.48 47.92
C HIS A 930 -0.62 6.50 49.11
N GLY A 931 -0.97 6.98 50.29
CA GLY A 931 -1.30 6.18 51.48
C GLY A 931 -2.74 6.31 51.94
N ALA A 932 -3.63 6.78 51.05
CA ALA A 932 -5.07 6.87 51.26
C ALA A 932 -5.77 5.55 50.96
#